data_AF-A0A1H7TWL5-F1
#
_entry.id   AF-A0A1H7TWL5-F1
#
_cell.length_a   1.000
_cell.length_b   1.000
_cell.length_c   1.000
_cell.angle_alpha   90.00
_cell.angle_beta   90.00
_cell.angle_gamma   90.00
#
_symmetry.space_group_name_H-M   'P 1'
#
loop_
_entity.id
_entity.type
_entity.pdbx_description
1 polymer ?
#
loop_
_entity_poly.entity_id
_entity_poly.type
_entity_poly.pdbx_seq_one_letter_code
_entity_poly.pdbx_strand_id
1 'polypeptide(L)'
;MNHLSRISTVALLLLLSLGLHAEVFVVTSNADSGPGTLREALQKATDNGGSETDEIHFNLPGSGASAKTIRLRTRLPNITGNLIIDGSTQPGETLSINGAKVILVANMPDMEEETGYAYDKVALSLSGNFQLFELYGMIIKAFSTRSPEGYFDSGSAIHVNAQLQTLRLGARGKGNVLYNNARTILVGPEYGSHASIHTAQLKNNHIGVDEQGHFIDQHLQSTVDLIYTSNLTVGGSEDEGNIILATFLHSPTGDIDDVMSSDCAVTISNNRFGMDANGDNPYDFLYKLNTYFATGATRHPTGARATITMVNNEWGCSVGINGYNNATVTIQRNTFGATKDRTKMVPIYLHAIMVSYVSGRTLIGGESTVDGNLFTNILHHDYSGYKAVVYAQEAHNVELSHNSMYCNTVVPFIVENPLSEWQLIQDVDLTLDDVTESYASGTATKPGSRIELFYTDKDCESCQPKTYFATATANAQGKWRYDGLIDPDKNVIAAATYGRQSSEFTHPQIFLWIGKLEVEHLACDTELGSIKGAFVKHANKFQWLDEKGEVVGNTLDIEGLDAGTYYLTVNQFGCKVIDSVIIENTIPWIDVESAQYIHPNCDRGGEITWFNSNHVSELYWTDESGNPATDQAYFPKDLLPGRYWAHVKNYYGCEKTFGPFELIDQGGTPIVIDDTQLVVQAASCGSPSSGSITGLQITGATEFAWRNESGELIDTAQELHHVPAGGYRLYLSNGPCASETIYYYVDEEPPTDYPAYAVQIAAAYCGQPNGTIRIDLGSGVRPASLRWLNGNGREIGTTAQLDGLAPDIYTLLLTDAQGCEVQYGTYTVDNTPDLTLIATSVTVVNDACGHGTGSISGLQPMAGRAPYRYAWADERGTAVGQLAEATGLTAGRYRLTVTDANGCQVESAMYSILNDDGQLAPPTAPEVLALCSPGKVSISYTGSPDYHYRLYPALQGGVMIEENTGITPFEVYPTQTTTYYLAAADGSCESPRVPIRVEISNAGIQAPNTFSPNGDGHNDTWHIAGLASYPHATVHIFNRNGQLLYTQRTGAPDFDGRYRGSDLPVGAYFYIIDLGMGCDPLKGSINLLR
;
A
#
# COMPACT_ATOMS: atom_id res chain seq x y z
N MET A 1 44.48 0.70 71.69
CA MET A 1 44.36 -0.19 70.50
C MET A 1 42.91 -0.39 70.03
N ASN A 2 41.98 0.57 70.19
CA ASN A 2 40.58 0.42 69.76
C ASN A 2 40.07 1.51 68.79
N HIS A 3 40.92 2.43 68.33
CA HIS A 3 40.51 3.49 67.37
C HIS A 3 41.00 3.28 65.93
N LEU A 4 42.00 2.41 65.70
CA LEU A 4 42.54 2.14 64.35
C LEU A 4 41.83 1.00 63.61
N SER A 5 41.11 0.11 64.30
CA SER A 5 40.41 -1.01 63.66
C SER A 5 39.05 -0.63 63.08
N ARG A 6 38.34 0.37 63.63
CA ARG A 6 37.04 0.81 63.08
C ARG A 6 37.15 1.74 61.88
N ILE A 7 38.24 2.51 61.76
CA ILE A 7 38.47 3.40 60.61
C ILE A 7 38.90 2.59 59.38
N SER A 8 39.67 1.51 59.55
CA SER A 8 40.07 0.65 58.43
C SER A 8 38.93 -0.23 57.91
N THR A 9 37.99 -0.69 58.74
CA THR A 9 36.84 -1.49 58.24
C THR A 9 35.77 -0.61 57.58
N VAL A 10 35.56 0.61 58.07
CA VAL A 10 34.66 1.59 57.42
C VAL A 10 35.29 2.14 56.14
N ALA A 11 36.61 2.39 56.11
CA ALA A 11 37.31 2.78 54.88
C ALA A 11 37.39 1.66 53.84
N LEU A 12 37.50 0.38 54.26
CA LEU A 12 37.48 -0.76 53.33
C LEU A 12 36.07 -1.08 52.80
N LEU A 13 35.01 -0.81 53.58
CA LEU A 13 33.62 -0.87 53.10
C LEU A 13 33.21 0.37 52.28
N LEU A 14 33.82 1.54 52.48
CA LEU A 14 33.65 2.73 51.64
C LEU A 14 34.53 2.72 50.36
N LEU A 15 35.62 1.95 50.34
CA LEU A 15 36.44 1.72 49.14
C LEU A 15 35.93 0.56 48.27
N LEU A 16 35.07 -0.31 48.82
CA LEU A 16 34.29 -1.31 48.06
C LEU A 16 32.92 -0.79 47.61
N SER A 17 32.61 0.49 47.88
CA SER A 17 31.43 1.20 47.38
C SER A 17 31.79 2.30 46.38
N LEU A 18 32.88 2.12 45.62
CA LEU A 18 33.11 2.91 44.40
C LEU A 18 31.98 2.54 43.44
N GLY A 19 31.09 3.51 43.20
CA GLY A 19 29.75 3.30 42.69
C GLY A 19 29.69 2.52 41.38
N LEU A 20 28.82 1.52 41.36
CA LEU A 20 28.14 1.10 40.14
C LEU A 20 27.31 2.31 39.70
N HIS A 21 27.83 3.07 38.75
CA HIS A 21 27.18 4.21 38.14
C HIS A 21 26.94 3.89 36.67
N ALA A 22 25.75 4.21 36.17
CA ALA A 22 25.47 4.24 34.74
C ALA A 22 26.56 5.04 34.01
N GLU A 23 27.20 4.42 33.03
CA GLU A 23 28.26 5.04 32.24
C GLU A 23 27.79 5.26 30.80
N VAL A 24 28.28 6.35 30.19
CA VAL A 24 28.03 6.66 28.77
C VAL A 24 29.31 6.41 27.98
N PHE A 25 29.28 5.42 27.10
CA PHE A 25 30.37 5.10 26.20
C PHE A 25 30.12 5.75 24.83
N VAL A 26 31.09 6.52 24.33
CA VAL A 26 30.97 7.17 23.02
C VAL A 26 31.80 6.42 21.99
N VAL A 27 31.13 5.86 20.98
CA VAL A 27 31.77 5.23 19.81
C VAL A 27 32.28 6.33 18.88
N THR A 28 33.59 6.36 18.67
CA THR A 28 34.30 7.38 17.87
C THR A 28 35.05 6.79 16.68
N SER A 29 35.05 5.46 16.55
CA SER A 29 35.70 4.73 15.46
C SER A 29 34.72 3.74 14.82
N ASN A 30 34.71 3.72 13.48
CA ASN A 30 33.90 2.79 12.69
C ASN A 30 34.65 1.47 12.37
N ALA A 31 35.83 1.28 12.95
CA ALA A 31 36.58 0.03 12.83
C ALA A 31 35.89 -1.14 13.56
N ASP A 32 36.16 -2.37 13.12
CA ASP A 32 35.61 -3.59 13.73
C ASP A 32 36.10 -3.84 15.17
N SER A 33 37.33 -3.43 15.50
CA SER A 33 37.93 -3.62 16.82
C SER A 33 38.97 -2.54 17.14
N GLY A 34 39.35 -2.44 18.42
CA GLY A 34 40.32 -1.48 18.93
C GLY A 34 39.68 -0.27 19.62
N PRO A 35 40.50 0.73 20.00
CA PRO A 35 40.03 1.89 20.76
C PRO A 35 38.94 2.70 20.04
N GLY A 36 37.93 3.13 20.79
CA GLY A 36 36.81 3.96 20.31
C GLY A 36 35.76 3.21 19.50
N THR A 37 35.84 1.88 19.38
CA THR A 37 34.91 1.07 18.58
C THR A 37 33.67 0.65 19.37
N LEU A 38 32.60 0.27 18.66
CA LEU A 38 31.39 -0.32 19.26
C LEU A 38 31.73 -1.59 20.05
N ARG A 39 32.69 -2.40 19.58
CA ARG A 39 33.16 -3.60 20.28
C ARG A 39 33.75 -3.28 21.65
N GLU A 40 34.59 -2.24 21.73
CA GLU A 40 35.16 -1.81 23.01
C GLU A 40 34.07 -1.26 23.94
N ALA A 41 33.14 -0.46 23.42
CA ALA A 41 32.02 0.08 24.20
C ALA A 41 31.14 -1.04 24.79
N LEU A 42 30.81 -2.06 23.98
CA LEU A 42 30.05 -3.23 24.44
C LEU A 42 30.82 -4.04 25.49
N GLN A 43 32.13 -4.23 25.32
CA GLN A 43 32.94 -4.93 26.31
C GLN A 43 32.95 -4.18 27.65
N LYS A 44 33.13 -2.85 27.64
CA LYS A 44 33.11 -2.03 28.86
C LYS A 44 31.75 -2.04 29.54
N ALA A 45 30.66 -1.93 28.79
CA ALA A 45 29.31 -2.05 29.34
C ALA A 45 29.07 -3.43 29.98
N THR A 46 29.55 -4.50 29.34
CA THR A 46 29.49 -5.85 29.90
C THR A 46 30.34 -5.97 31.18
N ASP A 47 31.50 -5.33 31.25
CA ASP A 47 32.38 -5.33 32.43
C ASP A 47 31.78 -4.55 33.62
N ASN A 48 30.94 -3.54 33.38
CA ASN A 48 30.24 -2.77 34.42
C ASN A 48 29.12 -3.57 35.13
N GLY A 49 28.56 -4.59 34.49
CA GLY A 49 27.52 -5.46 35.05
C GLY A 49 26.08 -4.98 34.83
N GLY A 50 25.11 -5.53 35.60
CA GLY A 50 23.67 -5.41 35.30
C GLY A 50 22.81 -4.64 36.31
N SER A 51 23.39 -3.89 37.25
CA SER A 51 22.62 -3.18 38.29
C SER A 51 22.11 -1.80 37.87
N GLU A 52 22.85 -1.10 37.00
CA GLU A 52 22.51 0.21 36.43
C GLU A 52 22.45 0.07 34.89
N THR A 53 21.87 1.07 34.19
CA THR A 53 21.74 1.05 32.72
C THR A 53 22.87 1.85 32.09
N ASP A 54 23.74 1.18 31.35
CA ASP A 54 24.77 1.85 30.55
C ASP A 54 24.20 2.34 29.22
N GLU A 55 24.83 3.36 28.65
CA GLU A 55 24.45 3.95 27.37
C GLU A 55 25.62 3.92 26.38
N ILE A 56 25.34 3.56 25.13
CA ILE A 56 26.27 3.67 24.02
C ILE A 56 25.78 4.74 23.06
N HIS A 57 26.54 5.84 22.97
CA HIS A 57 26.32 6.96 22.07
C HIS A 57 27.33 6.91 20.92
N PHE A 58 27.06 7.64 19.84
CA PHE A 58 27.89 7.65 18.64
C PHE A 58 28.35 9.07 18.31
N ASN A 59 29.63 9.18 17.94
CA ASN A 59 30.25 10.38 17.40
C ASN A 59 31.33 9.97 16.40
N LEU A 60 30.93 9.18 15.40
CA LEU A 60 31.79 8.74 14.30
C LEU A 60 32.19 9.94 13.44
N PRO A 61 33.46 10.02 13.01
CA PRO A 61 33.96 11.13 12.20
C PRO A 61 33.44 11.06 10.75
N GLY A 62 33.08 12.21 10.19
CA GLY A 62 32.59 12.33 8.81
C GLY A 62 31.06 12.42 8.70
N SER A 63 30.58 12.87 7.54
CA SER A 63 29.15 13.17 7.32
C SER A 63 28.40 12.14 6.47
N GLY A 64 29.11 11.37 5.63
CA GLY A 64 28.50 10.40 4.70
C GLY A 64 28.17 9.04 5.32
N ALA A 65 27.28 8.30 4.67
CA ALA A 65 26.85 6.96 5.10
C ALA A 65 28.02 6.00 5.33
N SER A 66 29.00 5.96 4.41
CA SER A 66 30.21 5.13 4.56
C SER A 66 31.01 5.42 5.83
N ALA A 67 31.06 6.69 6.26
CA ALA A 67 31.78 7.10 7.45
C ALA A 67 31.03 6.68 8.73
N LYS A 68 29.69 6.69 8.67
CA LYS A 68 28.77 6.24 9.72
C LYS A 68 28.50 4.72 9.69
N THR A 69 29.21 3.96 8.85
CA THR A 69 29.04 2.51 8.70
C THR A 69 30.12 1.74 9.46
N ILE A 70 29.70 0.92 10.41
CA ILE A 70 30.52 -0.05 11.13
C ILE A 70 30.40 -1.39 10.40
N ARG A 71 31.50 -1.87 9.84
CA ARG A 71 31.57 -3.15 9.11
C ARG A 71 32.11 -4.23 10.04
N LEU A 72 31.28 -5.18 10.42
CA LEU A 72 31.67 -6.27 11.30
C LEU A 72 32.39 -7.36 10.52
N ARG A 73 33.62 -7.68 10.92
CA ARG A 73 34.38 -8.84 10.38
C ARG A 73 34.28 -10.06 11.29
N THR A 74 33.90 -9.85 12.55
CA THR A 74 33.71 -10.89 13.56
C THR A 74 32.52 -10.52 14.45
N ARG A 75 31.88 -11.52 15.08
CA ARG A 75 30.75 -11.34 15.99
C ARG A 75 31.07 -10.36 17.14
N LEU A 76 30.15 -9.47 17.48
CA LEU A 76 30.29 -8.55 18.62
C LEU A 76 30.20 -9.30 19.97
N PRO A 77 30.77 -8.74 21.06
CA PRO A 77 30.63 -9.30 22.40
C PRO A 77 29.15 -9.44 22.80
N ASN A 78 28.83 -10.46 23.61
CA ASN A 78 27.48 -10.61 24.14
C ASN A 78 27.16 -9.47 25.11
N ILE A 79 25.92 -9.01 25.04
CA ILE A 79 25.33 -8.04 25.97
C ILE A 79 24.76 -8.81 27.15
N THR A 80 25.26 -8.54 28.36
CA THR A 80 24.88 -9.29 29.58
C THR A 80 24.30 -8.43 30.70
N GLY A 81 24.10 -7.14 30.46
CA GLY A 81 23.60 -6.16 31.44
C GLY A 81 22.62 -5.17 30.81
N ASN A 82 22.07 -4.26 31.63
CA ASN A 82 21.11 -3.26 31.15
C ASN A 82 21.82 -2.28 30.22
N LEU A 83 21.30 -2.10 29.01
CA LEU A 83 22.00 -1.33 27.98
C LEU A 83 21.05 -0.58 27.05
N ILE A 84 21.39 0.68 26.77
CA ILE A 84 20.79 1.48 25.70
C ILE A 84 21.85 1.69 24.62
N ILE A 85 21.54 1.34 23.38
CA ILE A 85 22.35 1.68 22.21
C ILE A 85 21.59 2.73 21.40
N ASP A 86 22.06 3.98 21.42
CA ASP A 86 21.37 5.10 20.78
C ASP A 86 22.19 5.69 19.62
N GLY A 87 22.01 5.14 18.43
CA GLY A 87 22.54 5.64 17.17
C GLY A 87 22.04 7.04 16.80
N SER A 88 20.88 7.48 17.31
CA SER A 88 20.34 8.81 17.00
C SER A 88 21.18 9.95 17.57
N THR A 89 22.03 9.64 18.56
CA THR A 89 23.02 10.56 19.16
C THR A 89 24.12 10.97 18.17
N GLN A 90 24.35 10.20 17.10
CA GLN A 90 25.29 10.54 16.04
C GLN A 90 24.96 11.94 15.47
N PRO A 91 25.93 12.89 15.46
CA PRO A 91 25.71 14.20 14.89
C PRO A 91 25.46 14.18 13.37
N GLY A 92 24.74 15.20 12.90
CA GLY A 92 24.43 15.43 11.49
C GLY A 92 23.13 14.78 11.01
N GLU A 93 22.96 14.77 9.68
CA GLU A 93 21.75 14.30 8.99
C GLU A 93 21.44 12.82 9.24
N THR A 94 20.14 12.49 9.17
CA THR A 94 19.65 11.12 9.21
C THR A 94 19.98 10.37 7.91
N LEU A 95 20.13 9.06 8.02
CA LEU A 95 20.38 8.15 6.92
C LEU A 95 19.11 7.46 6.43
N SER A 96 18.03 7.51 7.22
CA SER A 96 16.72 6.95 6.89
C SER A 96 15.59 7.93 7.16
N ILE A 97 14.43 7.67 6.56
CA ILE A 97 13.23 8.54 6.73
C ILE A 97 12.62 8.45 8.13
N ASN A 98 12.90 7.38 8.89
CA ASN A 98 12.46 7.21 10.27
C ASN A 98 13.49 7.63 11.34
N GLY A 99 14.63 8.20 10.93
CA GLY A 99 15.56 8.89 11.83
C GLY A 99 16.83 8.13 12.23
N ALA A 100 17.13 6.99 11.61
CA ALA A 100 18.35 6.25 11.88
C ALA A 100 19.59 6.98 11.34
N LYS A 101 20.74 6.82 12.03
CA LYS A 101 21.96 7.58 11.72
C LYS A 101 23.24 6.75 11.70
N VAL A 102 23.22 5.52 12.18
CA VAL A 102 24.41 4.65 12.23
C VAL A 102 24.08 3.34 11.54
N ILE A 103 24.98 2.87 10.67
CA ILE A 103 24.83 1.60 9.95
C ILE A 103 25.72 0.55 10.60
N LEU A 104 25.13 -0.59 10.96
CA LEU A 104 25.82 -1.82 11.31
C LEU A 104 25.58 -2.83 10.18
N VAL A 105 26.66 -3.27 9.53
CA VAL A 105 26.57 -4.20 8.39
C VAL A 105 27.55 -5.34 8.55
N ALA A 106 27.12 -6.55 8.20
CA ALA A 106 28.00 -7.70 8.18
C ALA A 106 28.99 -7.61 7.01
N ASN A 107 30.26 -7.87 7.29
CA ASN A 107 31.33 -8.14 6.32
C ASN A 107 32.13 -9.35 6.82
N MET A 108 31.39 -10.39 7.20
CA MET A 108 31.91 -11.66 7.70
C MET A 108 31.97 -12.64 6.53
N PRO A 109 33.07 -13.40 6.35
CA PRO A 109 33.14 -14.42 5.32
C PRO A 109 32.02 -15.45 5.55
N ASP A 110 31.42 -15.93 4.46
CA ASP A 110 30.61 -17.15 4.50
C ASP A 110 31.58 -18.29 4.79
N MET A 111 31.39 -19.01 5.91
CA MET A 111 32.33 -20.08 6.33
C MET A 111 32.16 -21.31 5.43
N GLU A 112 33.28 -21.89 4.98
CA GLU A 112 33.31 -23.13 4.19
C GLU A 112 32.94 -24.39 5.01
N GLU A 113 32.29 -25.28 4.28
CA GLU A 113 31.66 -26.59 4.49
C GLU A 113 32.34 -27.69 5.34
N GLU A 114 33.27 -27.43 6.27
CA GLU A 114 33.97 -28.55 6.96
C GLU A 114 33.20 -29.22 8.13
N THR A 115 32.07 -28.65 8.60
CA THR A 115 31.32 -29.21 9.75
C THR A 115 29.82 -29.41 9.51
N GLY A 116 29.30 -29.08 8.32
CA GLY A 116 27.88 -29.25 7.98
C GLY A 116 26.90 -28.34 8.73
N TYR A 117 27.37 -27.32 9.47
CA TYR A 117 26.54 -26.31 10.12
C TYR A 117 27.15 -24.92 9.92
N ALA A 118 26.49 -24.06 9.13
CA ALA A 118 26.84 -22.64 9.06
C ALA A 118 26.55 -21.98 10.42
N TYR A 119 27.52 -21.28 11.01
CA TYR A 119 27.24 -20.46 12.19
C TYR A 119 26.42 -19.23 11.79
N ASP A 120 25.29 -19.00 12.46
CA ASP A 120 24.43 -17.83 12.25
C ASP A 120 25.19 -16.50 12.36
N LYS A 121 25.10 -15.65 11.33
CA LYS A 121 25.54 -14.25 11.41
C LYS A 121 24.63 -13.51 12.39
N VAL A 122 25.14 -13.08 13.54
CA VAL A 122 24.36 -12.32 14.55
C VAL A 122 24.96 -10.92 14.75
N ALA A 123 24.13 -9.88 14.64
CA ALA A 123 24.60 -8.51 14.88
C ALA A 123 24.74 -8.22 16.38
N LEU A 124 23.64 -8.35 17.14
CA LEU A 124 23.59 -8.11 18.58
C LEU A 124 23.06 -9.36 19.28
N SER A 125 23.83 -9.87 20.24
CA SER A 125 23.46 -11.07 21.01
C SER A 125 23.30 -10.73 22.48
N LEU A 126 22.11 -10.95 23.02
CA LEU A 126 21.78 -10.74 24.41
C LEU A 126 21.84 -12.08 25.13
N SER A 127 22.49 -12.13 26.29
CA SER A 127 22.60 -13.35 27.09
C SER A 127 22.57 -13.06 28.58
N GLY A 128 22.06 -14.00 29.37
CA GLY A 128 21.94 -13.84 30.83
C GLY A 128 20.61 -13.21 31.26
N ASN A 129 20.58 -12.63 32.45
CA ASN A 129 19.34 -12.16 33.09
C ASN A 129 19.47 -10.69 33.48
N PHE A 130 18.72 -9.80 32.83
CA PHE A 130 18.77 -8.36 33.09
C PHE A 130 17.44 -7.67 32.75
N GLN A 131 17.30 -6.41 33.16
CA GLN A 131 16.03 -5.70 33.13
C GLN A 131 15.73 -5.03 31.79
N LEU A 132 16.73 -4.45 31.13
CA LEU A 132 16.46 -3.52 30.02
C LEU A 132 17.45 -3.66 28.86
N PHE A 133 16.91 -3.72 27.64
CA PHE A 133 17.65 -3.44 26.42
C PHE A 133 16.87 -2.47 25.54
N GLU A 134 17.54 -1.40 25.09
CA GLU A 134 16.96 -0.43 24.15
C GLU A 134 17.88 -0.21 22.95
N LEU A 135 17.28 -0.10 21.76
CA LEU A 135 17.99 0.16 20.51
C LEU A 135 17.29 1.27 19.72
N TYR A 136 18.02 2.32 19.39
CA TYR A 136 17.50 3.50 18.72
C TYR A 136 18.40 3.97 17.57
N GLY A 137 17.79 4.46 16.50
CA GLY A 137 18.50 5.18 15.43
C GLY A 137 19.53 4.34 14.66
N MET A 138 19.39 3.02 14.61
CA MET A 138 20.31 2.10 13.95
C MET A 138 19.75 1.55 12.64
N ILE A 139 20.60 1.42 11.63
CA ILE A 139 20.36 0.61 10.42
C ILE A 139 21.15 -0.69 10.60
N ILE A 140 20.48 -1.85 10.67
CA ILE A 140 21.15 -3.16 10.81
C ILE A 140 20.81 -4.04 9.60
N LYS A 141 21.82 -4.41 8.82
CA LYS A 141 21.61 -5.15 7.57
C LYS A 141 22.68 -6.18 7.22
N ALA A 142 22.31 -7.08 6.31
CA ALA A 142 23.17 -8.12 5.73
C ALA A 142 23.59 -9.24 6.70
N PHE A 143 22.77 -9.56 7.70
CA PHE A 143 22.97 -10.71 8.61
C PHE A 143 22.19 -11.95 8.16
N SER A 144 21.99 -12.11 6.85
CA SER A 144 21.48 -13.35 6.27
C SER A 144 22.61 -14.15 5.62
N THR A 145 22.58 -15.48 5.78
CA THR A 145 23.38 -16.45 5.04
C THR A 145 22.47 -17.38 4.26
N ARG A 146 22.70 -17.49 2.95
CA ARG A 146 21.90 -18.35 2.06
C ARG A 146 22.59 -19.71 1.91
N SER A 147 21.86 -20.80 2.13
CA SER A 147 22.39 -22.14 1.83
C SER A 147 22.59 -22.34 0.30
N PRO A 148 23.53 -23.21 -0.14
CA PRO A 148 23.74 -23.51 -1.57
C PRO A 148 22.48 -24.03 -2.28
N GLU A 149 21.61 -24.72 -1.54
CA GLU A 149 20.34 -25.26 -2.03
C GLU A 149 19.21 -24.21 -2.06
N GLY A 150 19.45 -23.02 -1.48
CA GLY A 150 18.52 -21.88 -1.52
C GLY A 150 17.30 -21.98 -0.62
N TYR A 151 17.23 -22.97 0.29
CA TYR A 151 16.04 -23.25 1.11
C TYR A 151 16.04 -22.62 2.51
N PHE A 152 17.20 -22.29 3.08
CA PHE A 152 17.30 -21.73 4.44
C PHE A 152 18.15 -20.47 4.46
N ASP A 153 17.54 -19.37 4.93
CA ASP A 153 18.25 -18.17 5.36
C ASP A 153 18.52 -18.31 6.87
N SER A 154 19.78 -18.16 7.28
CA SER A 154 20.19 -18.20 8.68
C SER A 154 20.83 -16.88 9.12
N GLY A 155 20.89 -16.60 10.43
CA GLY A 155 21.36 -15.32 10.99
C GLY A 155 20.28 -14.36 11.50
N SER A 156 20.69 -13.39 12.32
CA SER A 156 19.77 -12.44 12.95
C SER A 156 20.37 -11.06 13.24
N ALA A 157 19.53 -10.02 13.19
CA ALA A 157 19.93 -8.70 13.67
C ALA A 157 20.00 -8.68 15.20
N ILE A 158 18.99 -9.19 15.89
CA ILE A 158 18.96 -9.27 17.36
C ILE A 158 18.64 -10.70 17.78
N HIS A 159 19.57 -11.34 18.48
CA HIS A 159 19.36 -12.65 19.09
C HIS A 159 19.23 -12.52 20.60
N VAL A 160 18.06 -12.83 21.13
CA VAL A 160 17.74 -12.79 22.56
C VAL A 160 17.85 -14.20 23.14
N ASN A 161 19.00 -14.51 23.73
CA ASN A 161 19.22 -15.72 24.52
C ASN A 161 19.30 -15.36 26.02
N ALA A 162 18.36 -14.53 26.47
CA ALA A 162 18.34 -13.90 27.78
C ALA A 162 16.94 -13.93 28.41
N GLN A 163 16.85 -13.85 29.75
CA GLN A 163 15.63 -13.48 30.45
C GLN A 163 15.60 -11.96 30.60
N LEU A 164 14.79 -11.30 29.77
CA LEU A 164 14.75 -9.85 29.65
C LEU A 164 13.42 -9.30 30.16
N GLN A 165 13.45 -8.34 31.09
CA GLN A 165 12.21 -7.72 31.55
C GLN A 165 11.61 -6.78 30.48
N THR A 166 12.44 -6.00 29.79
CA THR A 166 11.97 -5.03 28.79
C THR A 166 12.92 -4.93 27.59
N LEU A 167 12.36 -5.12 26.40
CA LEU A 167 12.97 -4.84 25.10
C LEU A 167 12.29 -3.62 24.48
N ARG A 168 13.05 -2.58 24.10
CA ARG A 168 12.53 -1.45 23.32
C ARG A 168 13.31 -1.26 22.04
N LEU A 169 12.63 -1.29 20.91
CA LEU A 169 13.20 -1.02 19.60
C LEU A 169 12.50 0.19 19.00
N GLY A 170 13.27 1.27 18.85
CA GLY A 170 12.81 2.48 18.21
C GLY A 170 11.90 3.32 19.11
N ALA A 171 11.80 4.59 18.76
CA ALA A 171 10.93 5.57 19.39
C ALA A 171 10.59 6.68 18.38
N ARG A 172 9.67 7.57 18.75
CA ARG A 172 9.34 8.78 17.97
C ARG A 172 10.61 9.53 17.55
N GLY A 173 10.84 9.64 16.24
CA GLY A 173 12.03 10.32 15.66
C GLY A 173 13.37 9.60 15.85
N LYS A 174 13.37 8.40 16.44
CA LYS A 174 14.55 7.55 16.68
C LYS A 174 14.33 6.12 16.15
N GLY A 175 13.75 6.00 14.97
CA GLY A 175 13.42 4.72 14.36
C GLY A 175 14.66 3.89 13.98
N ASN A 176 14.50 2.57 13.92
CA ASN A 176 15.52 1.67 13.36
C ASN A 176 15.12 1.17 11.98
N VAL A 177 16.09 0.78 11.17
CA VAL A 177 15.87 0.11 9.87
C VAL A 177 16.56 -1.24 9.90
N LEU A 178 15.81 -2.34 9.74
CA LEU A 178 16.35 -3.70 9.82
C LEU A 178 15.92 -4.51 8.59
N TYR A 179 16.85 -4.87 7.72
CA TYR A 179 16.55 -5.61 6.49
C TYR A 179 17.72 -6.47 6.02
N ASN A 180 17.47 -7.42 5.11
CA ASN A 180 18.46 -8.42 4.68
C ASN A 180 19.07 -9.20 5.85
N ASN A 181 18.23 -9.54 6.83
CA ASN A 181 18.58 -10.39 7.97
C ASN A 181 17.60 -11.55 7.95
N ALA A 182 18.04 -12.81 8.07
CA ALA A 182 17.10 -13.95 8.03
C ALA A 182 16.01 -13.83 9.13
N ARG A 183 16.43 -13.37 10.32
CA ARG A 183 15.52 -12.89 11.36
C ARG A 183 15.90 -11.50 11.86
N THR A 184 14.92 -10.61 11.93
CA THR A 184 15.09 -9.30 12.57
C THR A 184 15.27 -9.45 14.07
N ILE A 185 14.43 -10.30 14.69
CA ILE A 185 14.53 -10.67 16.10
C ILE A 185 14.34 -12.19 16.18
N LEU A 186 15.16 -12.83 17.00
CA LEU A 186 15.02 -14.24 17.38
C LEU A 186 15.09 -14.35 18.91
N VAL A 187 14.10 -14.99 19.54
CA VAL A 187 14.08 -15.26 20.99
C VAL A 187 14.27 -16.76 21.24
N GLY A 188 15.26 -17.11 22.05
CA GLY A 188 15.58 -18.50 22.41
C GLY A 188 16.61 -19.18 21.48
N PRO A 189 17.11 -20.37 21.87
CA PRO A 189 17.82 -21.25 20.95
C PRO A 189 16.83 -21.89 19.96
N GLU A 190 17.31 -22.34 18.80
CA GLU A 190 16.48 -23.15 17.88
C GLU A 190 15.92 -24.42 18.55
N TYR A 191 16.51 -24.87 19.67
CA TYR A 191 16.01 -25.93 20.55
C TYR A 191 16.41 -25.73 22.04
N GLY A 192 15.44 -25.65 22.97
CA GLY A 192 15.65 -25.94 24.42
C GLY A 192 15.91 -24.78 25.41
N SER A 193 14.84 -24.05 25.74
CA SER A 193 14.50 -23.29 26.98
C SER A 193 15.59 -22.57 27.81
N HIS A 194 15.55 -21.22 27.81
CA HIS A 194 15.73 -20.31 28.98
C HIS A 194 15.47 -18.83 28.64
N ALA A 195 15.43 -18.45 27.35
CA ALA A 195 15.17 -17.07 26.94
C ALA A 195 13.68 -16.69 27.07
N SER A 196 13.42 -15.45 27.46
CA SER A 196 12.07 -14.88 27.50
C SER A 196 12.13 -13.36 27.52
N ILE A 197 11.06 -12.72 27.06
CA ILE A 197 10.89 -11.26 27.15
C ILE A 197 9.59 -10.98 27.90
N HIS A 198 9.63 -10.30 29.04
CA HIS A 198 8.39 -9.96 29.72
C HIS A 198 7.62 -8.85 28.99
N THR A 199 8.30 -7.85 28.45
CA THR A 199 7.66 -6.76 27.67
C THR A 199 8.52 -6.37 26.47
N ALA A 200 7.95 -6.42 25.27
CA ALA A 200 8.58 -5.94 24.04
C ALA A 200 7.80 -4.74 23.47
N GLN A 201 8.52 -3.70 23.05
CA GLN A 201 7.96 -2.50 22.43
C GLN A 201 8.70 -2.19 21.13
N LEU A 202 7.99 -2.19 20.01
CA LEU A 202 8.52 -1.86 18.69
C LEU A 202 7.81 -0.61 18.17
N LYS A 203 8.51 0.51 18.06
CA LYS A 203 7.96 1.80 17.63
C LYS A 203 8.81 2.47 16.55
N ASN A 204 8.18 3.00 15.51
CA ASN A 204 8.82 3.74 14.42
C ASN A 204 9.94 2.96 13.71
N ASN A 205 9.84 1.63 13.61
CA ASN A 205 10.84 0.79 12.92
C ASN A 205 10.41 0.48 11.49
N HIS A 206 11.40 0.34 10.62
CA HIS A 206 11.29 -0.15 9.26
C HIS A 206 11.92 -1.53 9.20
N ILE A 207 11.12 -2.55 8.89
CA ILE A 207 11.56 -3.96 8.94
C ILE A 207 11.27 -4.60 7.59
N GLY A 208 12.28 -5.19 6.96
CA GLY A 208 12.18 -5.78 5.62
C GLY A 208 12.09 -4.77 4.47
N VAL A 209 12.31 -3.49 4.76
CA VAL A 209 12.36 -2.40 3.77
C VAL A 209 13.63 -1.59 3.95
N ASP A 210 14.04 -0.87 2.91
CA ASP A 210 15.26 -0.06 2.93
C ASP A 210 15.14 1.19 3.82
N GLU A 211 16.21 1.99 3.83
CA GLU A 211 16.30 3.25 4.57
C GLU A 211 15.24 4.30 4.18
N GLN A 212 14.67 4.19 2.97
CA GLN A 212 13.60 5.03 2.47
C GLN A 212 12.22 4.39 2.70
N GLY A 213 12.18 3.20 3.28
CA GLY A 213 10.96 2.45 3.50
C GLY A 213 10.41 1.78 2.24
N HIS A 214 11.23 1.61 1.20
CA HIS A 214 10.86 0.96 -0.06
C HIS A 214 11.23 -0.53 -0.08
N PHE A 215 10.69 -1.23 -1.06
CA PHE A 215 11.06 -2.60 -1.35
C PHE A 215 12.53 -2.77 -1.69
N ILE A 216 13.07 -3.88 -1.21
CA ILE A 216 14.39 -4.39 -1.58
C ILE A 216 14.21 -5.60 -2.48
N ASP A 217 14.92 -5.63 -3.60
CA ASP A 217 14.82 -6.68 -4.65
C ASP A 217 15.42 -8.03 -4.21
N GLN A 218 15.92 -8.11 -2.97
CA GLN A 218 16.59 -9.28 -2.42
C GLN A 218 15.61 -10.14 -1.62
N HIS A 219 15.51 -11.39 -2.02
CA HIS A 219 14.53 -12.41 -1.65
C HIS A 219 14.67 -12.93 -0.20
N LEU A 220 15.20 -12.12 0.72
CA LEU A 220 15.62 -12.55 2.06
C LEU A 220 14.49 -12.32 3.07
N GLN A 221 14.02 -13.41 3.67
CA GLN A 221 13.01 -13.36 4.73
C GLN A 221 13.53 -12.50 5.90
N SER A 222 12.73 -11.58 6.44
CA SER A 222 13.13 -10.69 7.56
C SER A 222 12.32 -10.90 8.85
N THR A 223 12.05 -12.17 9.20
CA THR A 223 11.10 -12.57 10.25
C THR A 223 11.32 -11.88 11.60
N VAL A 224 10.26 -11.36 12.22
CA VAL A 224 10.23 -10.90 13.61
C VAL A 224 9.66 -12.03 14.46
N ASP A 225 10.54 -12.74 15.19
CA ASP A 225 10.14 -13.81 16.10
C ASP A 225 10.23 -13.34 17.56
N LEU A 226 9.05 -13.19 18.17
CA LEU A 226 8.87 -12.81 19.58
C LEU A 226 8.12 -13.91 20.35
N ILE A 227 8.36 -15.18 20.02
CA ILE A 227 7.94 -16.31 20.87
C ILE A 227 8.59 -16.18 22.26
N TYR A 228 7.92 -16.66 23.31
CA TYR A 228 8.28 -16.42 24.72
C TYR A 228 8.20 -14.95 25.18
N THR A 229 7.32 -14.15 24.57
CA THR A 229 7.11 -12.73 24.94
C THR A 229 5.77 -12.50 25.63
N SER A 230 5.75 -12.07 26.89
CA SER A 230 4.49 -11.94 27.65
C SER A 230 3.64 -10.73 27.24
N ASN A 231 4.24 -9.56 27.09
CA ASN A 231 3.53 -8.33 26.71
C ASN A 231 4.16 -7.71 25.47
N LEU A 232 3.33 -7.27 24.53
CA LEU A 232 3.78 -6.74 23.26
C LEU A 232 3.07 -5.43 22.92
N THR A 233 3.85 -4.40 22.56
CA THR A 233 3.35 -3.18 21.93
C THR A 233 4.03 -2.99 20.59
N VAL A 234 3.27 -2.94 19.50
CA VAL A 234 3.75 -2.63 18.16
C VAL A 234 3.07 -1.36 17.68
N GLY A 235 3.87 -0.32 17.48
CA GLY A 235 3.41 1.01 17.14
C GLY A 235 2.97 1.81 18.37
N GLY A 236 2.10 2.79 18.16
CA GLY A 236 1.70 3.73 19.21
C GLY A 236 0.88 4.87 18.63
N SER A 237 1.32 6.12 18.81
CA SER A 237 0.79 7.23 18.00
C SER A 237 1.11 7.04 16.50
N GLU A 238 0.50 7.85 15.64
CA GLU A 238 0.66 7.74 14.18
C GLU A 238 2.13 7.85 13.74
N ASP A 239 2.93 8.69 14.41
CA ASP A 239 4.37 8.85 14.18
C ASP A 239 5.26 7.86 14.95
N GLU A 240 4.65 6.94 15.69
CA GLU A 240 5.30 5.75 16.26
C GLU A 240 5.00 4.48 15.44
N GLY A 241 4.25 4.60 14.34
CA GLY A 241 3.91 3.50 13.45
C GLY A 241 5.12 2.82 12.83
N ASN A 242 5.08 1.49 12.73
CA ASN A 242 6.11 0.71 12.04
C ASN A 242 5.70 0.39 10.59
N ILE A 243 6.70 0.22 9.72
CA ILE A 243 6.54 -0.41 8.40
C ILE A 243 7.18 -1.80 8.49
N ILE A 244 6.38 -2.84 8.30
CA ILE A 244 6.81 -4.23 8.51
C ILE A 244 6.46 -5.06 7.27
N LEU A 245 7.49 -5.33 6.48
CA LEU A 245 7.47 -6.28 5.36
C LEU A 245 8.20 -7.56 5.76
N ALA A 246 7.69 -8.24 6.77
CA ALA A 246 8.29 -9.42 7.35
C ALA A 246 7.26 -10.27 8.06
N THR A 247 7.39 -11.59 8.03
CA THR A 247 6.64 -12.50 8.90
C THR A 247 6.77 -12.05 10.35
N PHE A 248 5.64 -11.95 11.06
CA PHE A 248 5.62 -11.49 12.44
C PHE A 248 4.97 -12.56 13.32
N LEU A 249 5.74 -13.09 14.27
CA LEU A 249 5.33 -14.16 15.18
C LEU A 249 5.39 -13.66 16.62
N HIS A 250 4.34 -13.95 17.38
CA HIS A 250 4.29 -13.66 18.81
C HIS A 250 3.55 -14.77 19.53
N SER A 251 4.15 -15.25 20.62
CA SER A 251 3.49 -16.12 21.58
C SER A 251 4.04 -15.86 22.99
N PRO A 252 3.19 -15.76 24.03
CA PRO A 252 3.66 -15.70 25.41
C PRO A 252 4.26 -17.03 25.90
N THR A 253 3.99 -18.13 25.19
CA THR A 253 4.52 -19.47 25.43
C THR A 253 5.39 -19.93 24.27
N GLY A 254 6.25 -20.92 24.51
CA GLY A 254 7.14 -21.45 23.48
C GLY A 254 6.49 -22.40 22.51
N ASP A 255 5.73 -23.31 23.10
CA ASP A 255 4.94 -24.30 22.38
C ASP A 255 3.48 -23.82 22.31
N ILE A 256 2.81 -24.21 21.24
CA ILE A 256 1.36 -24.07 21.12
C ILE A 256 0.67 -24.91 22.21
N ASP A 257 1.24 -26.04 22.63
CA ASP A 257 0.67 -26.90 23.68
C ASP A 257 0.94 -26.43 25.12
N ASP A 258 1.81 -25.43 25.33
CA ASP A 258 2.21 -24.95 26.66
C ASP A 258 1.12 -24.12 27.36
N VAL A 259 1.05 -24.19 28.70
CA VAL A 259 0.03 -23.47 29.48
C VAL A 259 0.49 -22.07 29.86
N MET A 260 -0.29 -21.05 29.48
CA MET A 260 -0.10 -19.67 29.92
C MET A 260 -0.29 -19.54 31.44
N SER A 261 0.76 -19.11 32.15
CA SER A 261 0.80 -19.03 33.61
C SER A 261 0.56 -17.63 34.19
N SER A 262 0.48 -16.59 33.36
CA SER A 262 0.26 -15.20 33.76
C SER A 262 -0.50 -14.42 32.68
N ASP A 263 -1.14 -13.31 33.06
CA ASP A 263 -1.86 -12.44 32.12
C ASP A 263 -0.92 -11.85 31.06
N CYS A 264 -1.44 -11.70 29.84
CA CYS A 264 -0.70 -11.13 28.71
C CYS A 264 -1.48 -10.03 28.00
N ALA A 265 -0.78 -9.02 27.49
CA ALA A 265 -1.36 -7.92 26.74
C ALA A 265 -0.61 -7.66 25.44
N VAL A 266 -1.34 -7.63 24.33
CA VAL A 266 -0.85 -7.33 22.98
C VAL A 266 -1.59 -6.11 22.45
N THR A 267 -0.87 -5.04 22.10
CA THR A 267 -1.42 -3.83 21.49
C THR A 267 -0.68 -3.52 20.19
N ILE A 268 -1.43 -3.41 19.10
CA ILE A 268 -0.91 -3.12 17.76
C ILE A 268 -1.66 -1.92 17.21
N SER A 269 -0.97 -0.80 17.01
CA SER A 269 -1.64 0.42 16.54
C SER A 269 -0.83 1.29 15.60
N ASN A 270 -1.50 1.81 14.58
CA ASN A 270 -0.96 2.72 13.57
C ASN A 270 0.25 2.17 12.81
N ASN A 271 0.26 0.86 12.51
CA ASN A 271 1.33 0.23 11.73
C ASN A 271 0.87 -0.05 10.31
N ARG A 272 1.86 -0.30 9.45
CA ARG A 272 1.69 -0.77 8.09
C ARG A 272 2.38 -2.12 7.93
N PHE A 273 1.61 -3.15 7.59
CA PHE A 273 2.07 -4.51 7.40
C PHE A 273 1.90 -4.97 5.95
N GLY A 274 2.88 -5.70 5.41
CA GLY A 274 2.76 -6.30 4.07
C GLY A 274 2.77 -5.30 2.91
N MET A 275 3.26 -4.08 3.14
CA MET A 275 3.37 -3.02 2.13
C MET A 275 4.46 -2.02 2.55
N ASP A 276 5.01 -1.29 1.59
CA ASP A 276 6.11 -0.34 1.81
C ASP A 276 5.60 1.06 2.21
N ALA A 277 6.50 2.04 2.34
CA ALA A 277 6.17 3.43 2.68
C ALA A 277 5.23 4.12 1.68
N ASN A 278 5.17 3.65 0.44
CA ASN A 278 4.27 4.17 -0.60
C ASN A 278 2.93 3.42 -0.67
N GLY A 279 2.78 2.34 0.10
CA GLY A 279 1.58 1.51 0.09
C GLY A 279 1.56 0.54 -1.09
N ASP A 280 2.71 0.31 -1.72
CA ASP A 280 2.87 -0.69 -2.76
C ASP A 280 3.10 -2.08 -2.13
N ASN A 281 3.11 -3.13 -2.95
CA ASN A 281 3.26 -4.53 -2.53
C ASN A 281 3.96 -5.33 -3.65
N PRO A 282 4.98 -6.16 -3.36
CA PRO A 282 5.71 -6.90 -4.38
C PRO A 282 4.90 -8.15 -4.77
N TYR A 283 4.21 -8.04 -5.90
CA TYR A 283 3.19 -8.97 -6.42
C TYR A 283 3.64 -10.43 -6.62
N ASP A 284 4.94 -10.77 -6.48
CA ASP A 284 5.48 -12.11 -6.79
C ASP A 284 5.93 -12.92 -5.54
N PHE A 285 6.08 -12.30 -4.37
CA PHE A 285 6.68 -12.95 -3.19
C PHE A 285 5.66 -13.42 -2.13
N LEU A 286 4.42 -12.89 -2.17
CA LEU A 286 3.45 -13.01 -1.07
C LEU A 286 2.56 -14.25 -1.09
N TYR A 287 2.71 -15.14 -2.07
CA TYR A 287 2.19 -16.51 -1.95
C TYR A 287 2.81 -17.27 -0.75
N LYS A 288 3.92 -16.76 -0.18
CA LYS A 288 4.68 -17.39 0.94
C LYS A 288 4.78 -16.57 2.23
N LEU A 289 4.49 -15.26 2.22
CA LEU A 289 4.63 -14.39 3.39
C LEU A 289 3.32 -14.31 4.20
N ASN A 290 3.16 -15.29 5.08
CA ASN A 290 2.20 -15.30 6.18
C ASN A 290 2.49 -14.18 7.20
N THR A 291 2.03 -12.95 6.95
CA THR A 291 2.46 -11.81 7.79
C THR A 291 1.43 -11.43 8.85
N TYR A 292 1.24 -12.32 9.83
CA TYR A 292 1.01 -12.08 11.26
C TYR A 292 0.32 -13.32 11.85
N PHE A 293 1.07 -14.15 12.58
CA PHE A 293 0.51 -15.25 13.38
C PHE A 293 0.75 -14.93 14.85
N ALA A 294 -0.28 -14.42 15.53
CA ALA A 294 -0.33 -14.48 16.98
C ALA A 294 -0.80 -15.90 17.35
N THR A 295 0.15 -16.80 17.60
CA THR A 295 -0.15 -18.08 18.22
C THR A 295 -0.23 -17.89 19.74
N GLY A 296 -1.03 -18.74 20.35
CA GLY A 296 -1.29 -18.80 21.78
C GLY A 296 -1.50 -20.25 22.17
N ALA A 297 -1.43 -20.49 23.48
CA ALA A 297 -1.58 -21.77 24.16
C ALA A 297 -2.91 -22.54 23.89
N THR A 298 -2.89 -23.58 23.05
CA THR A 298 -4.04 -24.38 22.62
C THR A 298 -4.70 -25.24 23.69
N ARG A 299 -4.16 -25.42 24.92
CA ARG A 299 -4.78 -26.30 25.93
C ARG A 299 -5.47 -25.59 27.10
N HIS A 300 -6.65 -26.13 27.44
CA HIS A 300 -7.67 -25.69 28.39
C HIS A 300 -7.16 -25.35 29.82
N PRO A 301 -7.88 -24.50 30.59
CA PRO A 301 -7.27 -23.43 31.37
C PRO A 301 -6.76 -23.80 32.78
N THR A 302 -5.79 -22.99 33.23
CA THR A 302 -5.81 -22.41 34.58
C THR A 302 -5.65 -20.88 34.52
N GLY A 303 -6.73 -20.13 34.80
CA GLY A 303 -6.68 -18.77 35.38
C GLY A 303 -6.31 -17.54 34.52
N ALA A 304 -5.29 -17.59 33.67
CA ALA A 304 -4.74 -16.38 33.03
C ALA A 304 -5.65 -15.76 31.95
N ARG A 305 -5.56 -14.44 31.76
CA ARG A 305 -6.33 -13.66 30.77
C ARG A 305 -5.40 -13.03 29.73
N ALA A 306 -5.80 -13.11 28.47
CA ALA A 306 -5.16 -12.41 27.37
C ALA A 306 -5.99 -11.18 26.93
N THR A 307 -5.33 -10.06 26.64
CA THR A 307 -5.97 -8.89 26.01
C THR A 307 -5.24 -8.54 24.73
N ILE A 308 -5.94 -8.57 23.59
CA ILE A 308 -5.37 -8.32 22.26
C ILE A 308 -6.13 -7.16 21.63
N THR A 309 -5.44 -6.09 21.27
CA THR A 309 -6.03 -4.89 20.68
C THR A 309 -5.29 -4.53 19.40
N MET A 310 -6.02 -4.44 18.27
CA MET A 310 -5.48 -4.06 16.96
C MET A 310 -6.28 -2.88 16.41
N VAL A 311 -5.66 -1.70 16.31
CA VAL A 311 -6.38 -0.46 16.00
C VAL A 311 -5.65 0.44 15.02
N ASN A 312 -6.35 0.97 14.02
CA ASN A 312 -5.82 1.93 13.03
C ASN A 312 -4.62 1.41 12.18
N ASN A 313 -4.48 0.10 11.97
CA ASN A 313 -3.41 -0.43 11.13
C ASN A 313 -3.84 -0.58 9.65
N GLU A 314 -2.85 -0.56 8.77
CA GLU A 314 -2.96 -0.90 7.34
C GLU A 314 -2.37 -2.31 7.12
N TRP A 315 -3.20 -3.22 6.62
CA TRP A 315 -2.83 -4.62 6.40
C TRP A 315 -2.86 -4.94 4.92
N GLY A 316 -1.69 -5.21 4.35
CA GLY A 316 -1.49 -5.81 3.04
C GLY A 316 -1.28 -7.33 3.11
N CYS A 317 -1.66 -7.94 4.25
CA CYS A 317 -1.43 -9.34 4.57
C CYS A 317 -2.48 -9.87 5.57
N SER A 318 -2.46 -11.18 5.80
CA SER A 318 -3.38 -11.88 6.72
C SER A 318 -3.00 -11.73 8.19
N VAL A 319 -4.00 -11.69 9.07
CA VAL A 319 -3.85 -11.69 10.53
C VAL A 319 -4.45 -12.97 11.11
N GLY A 320 -3.62 -13.80 11.74
CA GLY A 320 -4.03 -14.99 12.50
C GLY A 320 -3.97 -14.77 14.01
N ILE A 321 -5.03 -15.15 14.72
CA ILE A 321 -5.09 -15.21 16.19
C ILE A 321 -5.49 -16.63 16.55
N ASN A 322 -4.56 -17.39 17.12
CA ASN A 322 -4.73 -18.81 17.37
C ASN A 322 -4.51 -19.14 18.86
N GLY A 323 -5.35 -20.00 19.45
CA GLY A 323 -5.04 -20.70 20.70
C GLY A 323 -5.06 -19.82 21.95
N TYR A 324 -5.90 -18.79 22.02
CA TYR A 324 -6.03 -18.00 23.25
C TYR A 324 -7.27 -18.38 24.04
N ASN A 325 -7.07 -18.93 25.23
CA ASN A 325 -8.14 -19.17 26.19
C ASN A 325 -8.42 -17.92 27.05
N ASN A 326 -9.69 -17.62 27.33
CA ASN A 326 -10.10 -16.46 28.13
C ASN A 326 -9.49 -15.12 27.64
N ALA A 327 -9.59 -14.88 26.34
CA ALA A 327 -9.09 -13.70 25.67
C ALA A 327 -10.15 -12.60 25.54
N THR A 328 -9.72 -11.34 25.59
CA THR A 328 -10.48 -10.20 25.08
C THR A 328 -9.76 -9.64 23.87
N VAL A 329 -10.29 -9.92 22.68
CA VAL A 329 -9.77 -9.46 21.39
C VAL A 329 -10.62 -8.31 20.87
N THR A 330 -9.99 -7.20 20.48
CA THR A 330 -10.66 -6.05 19.86
C THR A 330 -9.90 -5.62 18.61
N ILE A 331 -10.55 -5.64 17.46
CA ILE A 331 -9.99 -5.27 16.15
C ILE A 331 -10.85 -4.15 15.57
N GLN A 332 -10.34 -2.92 15.50
CA GLN A 332 -11.14 -1.73 15.16
C GLN A 332 -10.38 -0.77 14.24
N ARG A 333 -11.10 -0.07 13.35
CA ARG A 333 -10.53 1.00 12.52
C ARG A 333 -9.33 0.60 11.64
N ASN A 334 -9.15 -0.70 11.38
CA ASN A 334 -8.10 -1.17 10.49
C ASN A 334 -8.58 -1.16 9.03
N THR A 335 -7.63 -1.04 8.10
CA THR A 335 -7.89 -1.27 6.67
C THR A 335 -7.15 -2.52 6.23
N PHE A 336 -7.87 -3.46 5.61
CA PHE A 336 -7.34 -4.68 5.02
C PHE A 336 -7.48 -4.62 3.51
N GLY A 337 -6.36 -4.85 2.83
CA GLY A 337 -6.21 -4.91 1.39
C GLY A 337 -6.27 -3.56 0.65
N ALA A 338 -6.08 -2.46 1.37
CA ALA A 338 -5.89 -1.13 0.82
C ALA A 338 -5.10 -0.24 1.79
N THR A 339 -4.59 0.88 1.31
CA THR A 339 -4.10 1.96 2.17
C THR A 339 -5.26 2.67 2.88
N LYS A 340 -4.99 3.30 4.01
CA LYS A 340 -5.99 4.01 4.84
C LYS A 340 -6.68 5.15 4.10
N ASP A 341 -5.94 5.84 3.23
CA ASP A 341 -6.44 6.90 2.33
C ASP A 341 -7.13 6.34 1.07
N ARG A 342 -7.07 5.01 0.87
CA ARG A 342 -7.67 4.25 -0.23
C ARG A 342 -7.13 4.61 -1.61
N THR A 343 -5.92 5.17 -1.68
CA THR A 343 -5.26 5.50 -2.95
C THR A 343 -4.58 4.29 -3.59
N LYS A 344 -4.24 3.27 -2.79
CA LYS A 344 -3.62 2.03 -3.24
C LYS A 344 -4.43 0.82 -2.77
N MET A 345 -4.61 -0.13 -3.67
CA MET A 345 -5.21 -1.43 -3.39
C MET A 345 -4.10 -2.46 -3.28
N VAL A 346 -4.12 -3.26 -2.23
CA VAL A 346 -3.06 -4.22 -1.92
C VAL A 346 -3.69 -5.60 -1.75
N PRO A 347 -3.45 -6.57 -2.63
CA PRO A 347 -4.17 -7.83 -2.57
C PRO A 347 -3.75 -8.67 -1.36
N ILE A 348 -4.71 -9.30 -0.69
CA ILE A 348 -4.47 -10.32 0.34
C ILE A 348 -4.92 -11.66 -0.21
N TYR A 349 -4.01 -12.63 -0.28
CA TYR A 349 -4.25 -13.93 -0.92
C TYR A 349 -4.80 -15.04 -0.02
N LEU A 350 -5.09 -14.71 1.25
CA LEU A 350 -5.65 -15.59 2.27
C LEU A 350 -6.86 -14.90 2.94
N HIS A 351 -7.29 -15.37 4.11
CA HIS A 351 -8.22 -14.61 4.96
C HIS A 351 -7.62 -13.27 5.37
N ALA A 352 -8.44 -12.22 5.51
CA ALA A 352 -7.97 -10.99 6.15
C ALA A 352 -7.72 -11.23 7.65
N ILE A 353 -8.65 -11.92 8.31
CA ILE A 353 -8.56 -12.31 9.72
C ILE A 353 -8.92 -13.78 9.88
N MET A 354 -8.06 -14.53 10.57
CA MET A 354 -8.31 -15.89 11.03
C MET A 354 -8.30 -15.93 12.56
N VAL A 355 -9.37 -16.45 13.16
CA VAL A 355 -9.51 -16.63 14.61
C VAL A 355 -9.74 -18.11 14.87
N SER A 356 -8.75 -18.80 15.43
CA SER A 356 -8.79 -20.25 15.62
C SER A 356 -8.56 -20.64 17.07
N TYR A 357 -9.38 -21.53 17.63
CA TYR A 357 -9.19 -22.02 19.00
C TYR A 357 -9.15 -20.89 20.05
N VAL A 358 -9.96 -19.85 19.87
CA VAL A 358 -10.03 -18.69 20.78
C VAL A 358 -11.32 -18.72 21.61
N SER A 359 -11.20 -18.63 22.93
CA SER A 359 -12.33 -18.49 23.85
C SER A 359 -12.28 -17.16 24.60
N GLY A 360 -13.44 -16.65 25.02
CA GLY A 360 -13.54 -15.34 25.68
C GLY A 360 -14.47 -14.41 24.91
N ARG A 361 -14.00 -13.22 24.50
CA ARG A 361 -14.73 -12.27 23.65
C ARG A 361 -13.81 -11.82 22.52
N THR A 362 -14.29 -11.92 21.29
CA THR A 362 -13.64 -11.33 20.11
C THR A 362 -14.59 -10.35 19.45
N LEU A 363 -14.25 -9.06 19.45
CA LEU A 363 -14.99 -8.01 18.75
C LEU A 363 -14.19 -7.53 17.54
N ILE A 364 -14.77 -7.68 16.35
CA ILE A 364 -14.25 -7.15 15.09
C ILE A 364 -15.20 -6.03 14.65
N GLY A 365 -14.71 -4.79 14.70
CA GLY A 365 -15.50 -3.57 14.54
C GLY A 365 -15.96 -3.01 15.89
N GLY A 366 -17.12 -2.38 15.97
CA GLY A 366 -17.56 -1.76 17.23
C GLY A 366 -18.97 -1.23 17.24
N GLU A 367 -19.25 -0.28 18.14
CA GLU A 367 -20.60 0.24 18.41
C GLU A 367 -21.11 1.15 17.28
N SER A 368 -20.22 1.58 16.38
CA SER A 368 -20.55 2.46 15.26
C SER A 368 -19.67 2.18 14.04
N THR A 369 -20.05 2.75 12.89
CA THR A 369 -19.25 2.70 11.66
C THR A 369 -17.88 3.39 11.78
N VAL A 370 -17.68 4.25 12.79
CA VAL A 370 -16.37 4.86 13.09
C VAL A 370 -15.41 3.83 13.67
N ASP A 371 -15.91 2.79 14.35
CA ASP A 371 -15.10 1.70 14.92
C ASP A 371 -14.89 0.55 13.93
N GLY A 372 -15.68 0.52 12.86
CA GLY A 372 -15.66 -0.50 11.82
C GLY A 372 -14.31 -0.63 11.14
N ASN A 373 -13.95 -1.87 10.78
CA ASN A 373 -12.83 -2.12 9.89
C ASN A 373 -13.30 -2.08 8.44
N LEU A 374 -12.36 -1.81 7.54
CA LEU A 374 -12.54 -1.85 6.10
C LEU A 374 -11.83 -3.09 5.53
N PHE A 375 -12.54 -3.88 4.73
CA PHE A 375 -12.00 -5.05 4.04
C PHE A 375 -12.26 -4.98 2.54
N THR A 376 -11.21 -4.98 1.75
CA THR A 376 -11.30 -4.98 0.29
C THR A 376 -10.11 -5.71 -0.33
N ASN A 377 -10.21 -6.12 -1.60
CA ASN A 377 -9.12 -6.77 -2.32
C ASN A 377 -8.57 -8.04 -1.64
N ILE A 378 -9.44 -8.78 -0.95
CA ILE A 378 -9.12 -10.12 -0.46
C ILE A 378 -9.39 -11.11 -1.61
N LEU A 379 -8.30 -11.62 -2.21
CA LEU A 379 -8.28 -12.38 -3.45
C LEU A 379 -7.76 -13.80 -3.20
N HIS A 380 -8.63 -14.80 -3.00
CA HIS A 380 -8.15 -16.16 -2.74
C HIS A 380 -7.72 -16.89 -4.02
N HIS A 381 -6.52 -17.49 -4.03
CA HIS A 381 -6.01 -18.37 -5.09
C HIS A 381 -6.35 -19.85 -4.79
N ASP A 382 -6.61 -20.66 -5.81
CA ASP A 382 -7.21 -22.02 -5.76
C ASP A 382 -6.44 -23.09 -4.95
N TYR A 383 -6.45 -22.99 -3.62
CA TYR A 383 -6.13 -24.10 -2.72
C TYR A 383 -7.37 -24.49 -1.91
N SER A 384 -7.59 -25.80 -1.79
CA SER A 384 -8.74 -26.41 -1.14
C SER A 384 -8.91 -25.95 0.33
N GLY A 385 -9.96 -25.18 0.61
CA GLY A 385 -10.31 -24.70 1.95
C GLY A 385 -11.55 -23.78 1.92
N TYR A 386 -12.16 -23.52 3.08
CA TYR A 386 -13.28 -22.57 3.21
C TYR A 386 -12.80 -21.14 2.93
N LYS A 387 -13.55 -20.36 2.15
CA LYS A 387 -13.11 -19.07 1.59
C LYS A 387 -13.79 -17.88 2.28
N ALA A 388 -13.14 -17.19 3.22
CA ALA A 388 -13.76 -16.03 3.91
C ALA A 388 -12.84 -14.82 4.13
N VAL A 389 -13.42 -13.61 4.20
CA VAL A 389 -12.72 -12.39 4.66
C VAL A 389 -12.33 -12.55 6.13
N VAL A 390 -13.30 -12.92 6.98
CA VAL A 390 -13.07 -13.31 8.37
C VAL A 390 -13.40 -14.80 8.53
N TYR A 391 -12.45 -15.58 9.02
CA TYR A 391 -12.60 -17.00 9.29
C TYR A 391 -12.51 -17.27 10.79
N ALA A 392 -13.54 -17.88 11.37
CA ALA A 392 -13.56 -18.27 12.77
C ALA A 392 -13.71 -19.79 12.90
N GLN A 393 -12.68 -20.46 13.41
CA GLN A 393 -12.64 -21.91 13.58
C GLN A 393 -12.52 -22.25 15.06
N GLU A 394 -13.45 -23.03 15.61
CA GLU A 394 -13.39 -23.41 17.03
C GLU A 394 -13.27 -22.18 17.97
N ALA A 395 -13.86 -21.06 17.55
CA ALA A 395 -13.80 -19.80 18.27
C ALA A 395 -15.18 -19.45 18.86
N HIS A 396 -15.20 -18.98 20.11
CA HIS A 396 -16.43 -18.64 20.82
C HIS A 396 -16.59 -17.12 20.97
N ASN A 397 -17.84 -16.64 20.93
CA ASN A 397 -18.20 -15.22 21.09
C ASN A 397 -17.42 -14.28 20.15
N VAL A 398 -17.41 -14.62 18.86
CA VAL A 398 -16.90 -13.77 17.79
C VAL A 398 -18.04 -12.88 17.29
N GLU A 399 -17.92 -11.58 17.53
CA GLU A 399 -18.88 -10.55 17.13
C GLU A 399 -18.27 -9.70 16.01
N LEU A 400 -18.96 -9.65 14.87
CA LEU A 400 -18.69 -8.71 13.78
C LEU A 400 -19.74 -7.62 13.84
N SER A 401 -19.32 -6.36 13.95
CA SER A 401 -20.25 -5.23 14.05
C SER A 401 -19.76 -4.01 13.29
N HIS A 402 -20.62 -3.42 12.46
CA HIS A 402 -20.36 -2.18 11.70
C HIS A 402 -19.10 -2.18 10.80
N ASN A 403 -18.63 -3.34 10.35
CA ASN A 403 -17.53 -3.42 9.37
C ASN A 403 -18.03 -3.13 7.95
N SER A 404 -17.12 -2.68 7.08
CA SER A 404 -17.37 -2.48 5.65
C SER A 404 -16.55 -3.48 4.83
N MET A 405 -17.21 -4.28 4.01
CA MET A 405 -16.58 -5.28 3.16
C MET A 405 -17.06 -5.13 1.70
N TYR A 406 -16.14 -5.02 0.74
CA TYR A 406 -16.47 -4.93 -0.68
C TYR A 406 -15.31 -5.33 -1.59
N CYS A 407 -15.63 -5.75 -2.83
CA CYS A 407 -14.65 -6.16 -3.85
C CYS A 407 -13.67 -7.22 -3.33
N ASN A 408 -14.19 -8.22 -2.61
CA ASN A 408 -13.44 -9.42 -2.27
C ASN A 408 -14.02 -10.63 -3.04
N THR A 409 -13.17 -11.62 -3.33
CA THR A 409 -13.57 -12.84 -4.06
C THR A 409 -14.04 -13.96 -3.13
N VAL A 410 -14.01 -13.72 -1.82
CA VAL A 410 -14.36 -14.67 -0.76
C VAL A 410 -15.60 -14.23 0.02
N VAL A 411 -16.26 -15.14 0.75
CA VAL A 411 -17.46 -14.76 1.50
C VAL A 411 -17.12 -13.86 2.70
N PRO A 412 -18.04 -13.00 3.18
CA PRO A 412 -17.72 -12.05 4.25
C PRO A 412 -17.27 -12.67 5.58
N PHE A 413 -17.91 -13.75 6.01
CA PHE A 413 -17.67 -14.35 7.32
C PHE A 413 -18.07 -15.82 7.31
N ILE A 414 -17.25 -16.68 7.93
CA ILE A 414 -17.56 -18.10 8.19
C ILE A 414 -17.26 -18.41 9.66
N VAL A 415 -18.15 -19.18 10.29
CA VAL A 415 -17.93 -19.77 11.62
C VAL A 415 -18.02 -21.30 11.51
N GLU A 416 -16.92 -21.98 11.81
CA GLU A 416 -16.81 -23.44 11.81
C GLU A 416 -16.72 -23.98 13.26
N ASN A 417 -17.51 -25.03 13.55
CA ASN A 417 -17.50 -25.72 14.84
C ASN A 417 -17.56 -27.24 14.61
N PRO A 418 -16.49 -28.01 14.89
CA PRO A 418 -16.34 -29.40 14.46
C PRO A 418 -17.10 -30.43 15.32
N LEU A 419 -17.85 -30.01 16.34
CA LEU A 419 -18.59 -30.93 17.23
C LEU A 419 -19.83 -31.59 16.62
N SER A 420 -20.11 -31.39 15.32
CA SER A 420 -21.12 -32.16 14.62
C SER A 420 -20.65 -32.55 13.24
N GLU A 421 -20.54 -33.86 13.01
CA GLU A 421 -20.39 -34.46 11.68
C GLU A 421 -21.34 -33.78 10.69
N TRP A 422 -20.80 -32.84 9.90
CA TRP A 422 -21.44 -32.22 8.75
C TRP A 422 -22.81 -31.53 8.98
N GLN A 423 -23.15 -31.19 10.23
CA GLN A 423 -24.28 -30.31 10.52
C GLN A 423 -23.75 -28.90 10.85
N LEU A 424 -23.86 -27.99 9.88
CA LEU A 424 -23.64 -26.54 10.03
C LEU A 424 -24.70 -25.89 10.93
N ILE A 425 -24.93 -26.41 12.15
CA ILE A 425 -25.85 -25.78 13.09
C ILE A 425 -25.06 -24.68 13.80
N GLN A 426 -25.04 -23.49 13.19
CA GLN A 426 -24.62 -22.28 13.88
C GLN A 426 -25.65 -21.94 14.95
N ASP A 427 -25.17 -21.66 16.17
CA ASP A 427 -26.05 -21.26 17.27
C ASP A 427 -26.84 -19.99 16.91
N VAL A 428 -26.19 -19.00 16.30
CA VAL A 428 -26.84 -17.77 15.81
C VAL A 428 -26.82 -17.80 14.29
N ASP A 429 -28.00 -17.78 13.67
CA ASP A 429 -28.17 -17.75 12.22
C ASP A 429 -29.39 -16.88 11.85
N LEU A 430 -29.47 -16.41 10.60
CA LEU A 430 -30.65 -15.71 10.10
C LEU A 430 -30.99 -15.98 8.62
N THR A 431 -32.26 -15.74 8.31
CA THR A 431 -32.77 -15.59 6.96
C THR A 431 -33.17 -14.14 6.70
N LEU A 432 -32.97 -13.71 5.45
CA LEU A 432 -33.63 -12.55 4.86
C LEU A 432 -34.82 -13.11 4.06
N ASP A 433 -36.05 -12.79 4.50
CA ASP A 433 -37.28 -13.37 3.93
C ASP A 433 -37.88 -12.45 2.86
N ASP A 434 -37.83 -11.13 3.05
CA ASP A 434 -38.42 -10.15 2.13
C ASP A 434 -37.72 -8.79 2.22
N VAL A 435 -37.60 -8.11 1.07
CA VAL A 435 -37.01 -6.76 0.92
C VAL A 435 -37.84 -5.97 -0.09
N THR A 436 -38.32 -4.80 0.35
CA THR A 436 -39.08 -3.84 -0.46
C THR A 436 -38.46 -2.44 -0.31
N GLU A 437 -38.95 -1.46 -1.08
CA GLU A 437 -38.54 -0.05 -0.93
C GLU A 437 -38.83 0.56 0.45
N SER A 438 -39.64 -0.11 1.29
CA SER A 438 -40.13 0.42 2.57
C SER A 438 -39.85 -0.45 3.79
N TYR A 439 -39.38 -1.69 3.61
CA TYR A 439 -39.02 -2.57 4.71
C TYR A 439 -38.12 -3.73 4.27
N ALA A 440 -37.39 -4.27 5.23
CA ALA A 440 -36.73 -5.58 5.14
C ALA A 440 -37.17 -6.45 6.32
N SER A 441 -37.30 -7.76 6.12
CA SER A 441 -37.74 -8.68 7.18
C SER A 441 -37.14 -10.07 7.02
N GLY A 442 -37.14 -10.83 8.11
CA GLY A 442 -36.60 -12.17 8.13
C GLY A 442 -36.82 -12.91 9.44
N THR A 443 -36.05 -13.97 9.63
CA THR A 443 -36.09 -14.80 10.85
C THR A 443 -34.68 -15.05 11.36
N ALA A 444 -34.44 -14.81 12.65
CA ALA A 444 -33.22 -15.22 13.34
C ALA A 444 -33.50 -16.45 14.22
N THR A 445 -32.52 -17.33 14.37
CA THR A 445 -32.65 -18.56 15.18
C THR A 445 -32.76 -18.27 16.68
N LYS A 446 -32.21 -17.14 17.15
CA LYS A 446 -32.25 -16.71 18.56
C LYS A 446 -33.15 -15.47 18.74
N PRO A 447 -34.21 -15.54 19.56
CA PRO A 447 -35.02 -14.38 19.93
C PRO A 447 -34.19 -13.27 20.60
N GLY A 448 -34.49 -12.00 20.32
CA GLY A 448 -33.75 -10.86 20.85
C GLY A 448 -32.43 -10.56 20.14
N SER A 449 -32.08 -11.28 19.08
CA SER A 449 -30.90 -10.99 18.25
C SER A 449 -30.93 -9.56 17.70
N ARG A 450 -29.79 -8.87 17.76
CA ARG A 450 -29.54 -7.61 17.04
C ARG A 450 -29.27 -7.95 15.58
N ILE A 451 -29.99 -7.32 14.66
CA ILE A 451 -29.83 -7.56 13.21
C ILE A 451 -29.22 -6.31 12.58
N GLU A 452 -28.02 -6.41 12.03
CA GLU A 452 -27.38 -5.32 11.31
C GLU A 452 -27.65 -5.46 9.81
N LEU A 453 -28.04 -4.36 9.17
CA LEU A 453 -28.45 -4.30 7.78
C LEU A 453 -27.45 -3.45 6.98
N PHE A 454 -27.05 -3.98 5.83
CA PHE A 454 -26.04 -3.39 4.98
C PHE A 454 -26.51 -3.33 3.52
N TYR A 455 -26.18 -2.23 2.85
CA TYR A 455 -26.23 -2.17 1.40
C TYR A 455 -25.02 -2.87 0.82
N THR A 456 -25.25 -3.67 -0.23
CA THR A 456 -24.16 -4.31 -0.95
C THR A 456 -23.52 -3.36 -1.94
N ASP A 457 -22.28 -3.68 -2.30
CA ASP A 457 -21.68 -3.08 -3.49
C ASP A 457 -22.37 -3.61 -4.75
N LYS A 458 -22.54 -2.75 -5.76
CA LYS A 458 -22.98 -3.15 -7.11
C LYS A 458 -21.84 -3.09 -8.12
N ASP A 459 -20.75 -2.41 -7.77
CA ASP A 459 -19.60 -2.23 -8.65
C ASP A 459 -18.64 -3.42 -8.59
N CYS A 460 -18.88 -4.39 -7.69
CA CYS A 460 -18.11 -5.61 -7.52
C CYS A 460 -18.96 -6.86 -7.84
N GLU A 461 -18.32 -7.96 -8.23
CA GLU A 461 -19.00 -9.20 -8.65
C GLU A 461 -19.77 -9.91 -7.50
N SER A 462 -19.28 -9.81 -6.26
CA SER A 462 -19.86 -10.48 -5.09
C SER A 462 -20.62 -9.52 -4.18
N CYS A 463 -21.78 -9.98 -3.68
CA CYS A 463 -22.57 -9.24 -2.70
C CYS A 463 -21.92 -9.27 -1.31
N GLN A 464 -21.46 -8.12 -0.84
CA GLN A 464 -20.78 -7.99 0.44
C GLN A 464 -21.33 -6.84 1.27
N PRO A 465 -21.24 -6.88 2.61
CA PRO A 465 -21.77 -5.83 3.49
C PRO A 465 -20.92 -4.55 3.41
N LYS A 466 -21.13 -3.72 2.38
CA LYS A 466 -20.35 -2.50 2.13
C LYS A 466 -20.75 -1.35 3.03
N THR A 467 -22.04 -1.03 3.11
CA THR A 467 -22.51 0.17 3.81
C THR A 467 -23.58 -0.19 4.83
N TYR A 468 -23.25 -0.11 6.12
CA TYR A 468 -24.23 -0.20 7.20
C TYR A 468 -25.27 0.93 7.09
N PHE A 469 -26.55 0.61 7.26
CA PHE A 469 -27.60 1.63 7.22
C PHE A 469 -28.66 1.52 8.32
N ALA A 470 -28.84 0.35 8.94
CA ALA A 470 -29.86 0.17 9.99
C ALA A 470 -29.56 -1.00 10.91
N THR A 471 -30.22 -0.98 12.07
CA THR A 471 -30.31 -2.12 12.99
C THR A 471 -31.79 -2.44 13.27
N ALA A 472 -32.11 -3.73 13.35
CA ALA A 472 -33.40 -4.24 13.83
C ALA A 472 -33.21 -5.22 14.99
N THR A 473 -34.30 -5.68 15.59
CA THR A 473 -34.27 -6.66 16.68
C THR A 473 -35.26 -7.78 16.42
N ALA A 474 -34.83 -9.02 16.61
CA ALA A 474 -35.70 -10.19 16.53
C ALA A 474 -36.63 -10.26 17.75
N ASN A 475 -37.91 -10.49 17.50
CA ASN A 475 -38.91 -10.64 18.55
C ASN A 475 -38.82 -12.02 19.24
N ALA A 476 -39.76 -12.31 20.14
CA ALA A 476 -39.81 -13.56 20.90
C ALA A 476 -39.93 -14.83 20.03
N GLN A 477 -40.41 -14.70 18.78
CA GLN A 477 -40.52 -15.78 17.80
C GLN A 477 -39.33 -15.82 16.82
N GLY A 478 -38.29 -15.00 17.04
CA GLY A 478 -37.16 -14.88 16.12
C GLY A 478 -37.45 -14.04 14.88
N LYS A 479 -38.70 -13.58 14.66
CA LYS A 479 -39.05 -12.73 13.52
C LYS A 479 -38.51 -11.32 13.74
N TRP A 480 -37.91 -10.74 12.71
CA TRP A 480 -37.40 -9.38 12.73
C TRP A 480 -37.90 -8.59 11.51
N ARG A 481 -38.00 -7.28 11.67
CA ARG A 481 -38.43 -6.35 10.63
C ARG A 481 -37.80 -4.99 10.88
N TYR A 482 -37.32 -4.38 9.80
CA TYR A 482 -36.93 -2.98 9.74
C TYR A 482 -37.93 -2.25 8.86
N ASP A 483 -38.62 -1.25 9.41
CA ASP A 483 -39.55 -0.38 8.69
C ASP A 483 -38.87 0.96 8.42
N GLY A 484 -38.47 1.18 7.17
CA GLY A 484 -37.72 2.36 6.74
C GLY A 484 -37.40 2.31 5.25
N LEU A 485 -37.11 3.47 4.66
CA LEU A 485 -36.78 3.57 3.24
C LEU A 485 -35.51 2.76 2.92
N ILE A 486 -35.60 1.93 1.89
CA ILE A 486 -34.50 1.15 1.33
C ILE A 486 -34.19 1.72 -0.04
N ASP A 487 -32.91 2.03 -0.27
CA ASP A 487 -32.45 2.53 -1.56
C ASP A 487 -32.75 1.48 -2.67
N PRO A 488 -33.62 1.78 -3.64
CA PRO A 488 -34.00 0.84 -4.70
C PRO A 488 -32.81 0.50 -5.61
N ASP A 489 -31.77 1.34 -5.63
CA ASP A 489 -30.56 1.13 -6.39
C ASP A 489 -29.50 0.32 -5.62
N LYS A 490 -29.82 -0.25 -4.44
CA LYS A 490 -28.89 -1.09 -3.66
C LYS A 490 -29.55 -2.39 -3.23
N ASN A 491 -28.76 -3.47 -3.18
CA ASN A 491 -29.22 -4.73 -2.60
C ASN A 491 -28.96 -4.73 -1.10
N VAL A 492 -29.67 -5.59 -0.35
CA VAL A 492 -29.59 -5.66 1.10
C VAL A 492 -29.04 -7.01 1.54
N ILE A 493 -28.13 -6.97 2.50
CA ILE A 493 -27.62 -8.14 3.23
C ILE A 493 -27.69 -7.87 4.73
N ALA A 494 -27.85 -8.91 5.53
CA ALA A 494 -27.98 -8.80 6.98
C ALA A 494 -27.08 -9.80 7.71
N ALA A 495 -26.77 -9.50 8.97
CA ALA A 495 -26.19 -10.45 9.93
C ALA A 495 -26.87 -10.27 11.29
N ALA A 496 -27.02 -11.37 12.04
CA ALA A 496 -27.61 -11.38 13.37
C ALA A 496 -26.53 -11.53 14.42
N THR A 497 -26.68 -10.87 15.56
CA THR A 497 -25.79 -11.00 16.71
C THR A 497 -26.60 -11.28 17.97
N TYR A 498 -26.24 -12.34 18.68
CA TYR A 498 -26.84 -12.70 19.97
C TYR A 498 -25.75 -13.18 20.93
N GLY A 499 -25.78 -12.72 22.18
CA GLY A 499 -24.81 -13.17 23.18
C GLY A 499 -23.34 -12.92 22.82
N ARG A 500 -23.04 -11.88 22.00
CA ARG A 500 -21.70 -11.56 21.45
C ARG A 500 -21.19 -12.56 20.40
N GLN A 501 -22.10 -13.26 19.75
CA GLN A 501 -21.79 -14.12 18.61
C GLN A 501 -22.60 -13.67 17.41
N SER A 502 -21.92 -13.39 16.31
CA SER A 502 -22.55 -13.03 15.04
C SER A 502 -22.78 -14.28 14.18
N SER A 503 -23.86 -14.27 13.40
CA SER A 503 -24.09 -15.22 12.32
C SER A 503 -23.23 -14.88 11.11
N GLU A 504 -23.14 -15.81 10.16
CA GLU A 504 -22.79 -15.44 8.80
C GLU A 504 -23.76 -14.40 8.22
N PHE A 505 -23.32 -13.71 7.18
CA PHE A 505 -24.17 -12.77 6.45
C PHE A 505 -25.11 -13.54 5.51
N THR A 506 -26.28 -12.97 5.22
CA THR A 506 -27.29 -13.56 4.29
C THR A 506 -26.87 -13.56 2.81
N HIS A 507 -25.56 -13.55 2.52
CA HIS A 507 -25.02 -13.73 1.17
C HIS A 507 -25.34 -15.16 0.71
N PRO A 508 -25.90 -15.34 -0.50
CA PRO A 508 -26.12 -16.68 -1.05
C PRO A 508 -24.81 -17.45 -1.20
N GLN A 509 -24.77 -18.73 -0.84
CA GLN A 509 -23.57 -19.55 -0.99
C GLN A 509 -23.89 -20.85 -1.72
N ILE A 510 -22.98 -21.29 -2.58
CA ILE A 510 -23.06 -22.55 -3.32
C ILE A 510 -21.96 -23.48 -2.80
N PHE A 511 -22.32 -24.74 -2.53
CA PHE A 511 -21.40 -25.78 -2.09
C PHE A 511 -21.47 -26.97 -3.04
N LEU A 512 -20.51 -27.06 -3.96
CA LEU A 512 -20.37 -28.17 -4.92
C LEU A 512 -19.27 -29.17 -4.53
N TRP A 513 -18.43 -28.90 -3.51
CA TRP A 513 -17.24 -29.70 -3.23
C TRP A 513 -17.20 -30.37 -1.84
N ILE A 514 -18.33 -30.41 -1.11
CA ILE A 514 -18.40 -30.90 0.27
C ILE A 514 -18.51 -32.43 0.40
N GLY A 515 -17.97 -33.19 -0.55
CA GLY A 515 -17.97 -34.67 -0.55
C GLY A 515 -19.33 -35.34 -0.71
N LYS A 516 -20.41 -34.57 -0.87
CA LYS A 516 -21.78 -35.04 -1.15
C LYS A 516 -22.21 -34.84 -2.59
N LEU A 517 -21.42 -34.12 -3.39
CA LEU A 517 -21.70 -33.93 -4.80
C LEU A 517 -21.34 -35.22 -5.54
N GLU A 518 -22.35 -35.82 -6.15
CA GLU A 518 -22.21 -36.95 -7.05
C GLU A 518 -22.33 -36.42 -8.48
N VAL A 519 -21.23 -36.48 -9.22
CA VAL A 519 -21.19 -36.15 -10.65
C VAL A 519 -21.05 -37.44 -11.44
N GLU A 520 -22.09 -37.78 -12.20
CA GLU A 520 -22.08 -38.91 -13.11
C GLU A 520 -21.63 -38.43 -14.49
N HIS A 521 -20.49 -38.94 -14.95
CA HIS A 521 -19.92 -38.65 -16.26
C HIS A 521 -20.44 -39.62 -17.33
N LEU A 522 -20.21 -39.28 -18.60
CA LEU A 522 -20.50 -40.20 -19.71
C LEU A 522 -19.48 -41.35 -19.68
N ALA A 523 -19.98 -42.59 -19.65
CA ALA A 523 -19.19 -43.82 -19.60
C ALA A 523 -19.79 -44.90 -20.53
N CYS A 524 -19.21 -46.11 -20.55
CA CYS A 524 -19.60 -47.21 -21.45
C CYS A 524 -21.12 -47.49 -21.48
N ASP A 525 -21.79 -47.39 -20.33
CA ASP A 525 -23.21 -47.75 -20.16
C ASP A 525 -24.11 -46.52 -19.91
N THR A 526 -23.53 -45.31 -19.86
CA THR A 526 -24.23 -44.05 -19.54
C THR A 526 -23.99 -43.02 -20.64
N GLU A 527 -24.98 -42.84 -21.52
CA GLU A 527 -24.92 -41.87 -22.62
C GLU A 527 -25.18 -40.42 -22.17
N LEU A 528 -25.71 -40.23 -20.95
CA LEU A 528 -26.00 -38.93 -20.33
C LEU A 528 -25.52 -38.94 -18.88
N GLY A 529 -25.01 -37.80 -18.41
CA GLY A 529 -24.57 -37.56 -17.04
C GLY A 529 -25.64 -36.97 -16.12
N SER A 530 -25.29 -36.84 -14.84
CA SER A 530 -26.11 -36.22 -13.80
C SER A 530 -25.26 -35.49 -12.75
N ILE A 531 -25.85 -34.50 -12.09
CA ILE A 531 -25.26 -33.77 -10.96
C ILE A 531 -26.24 -33.85 -9.80
N LYS A 532 -25.83 -34.47 -8.69
CA LYS A 532 -26.67 -34.67 -7.50
C LYS A 532 -25.95 -34.24 -6.23
N GLY A 533 -26.70 -33.81 -5.23
CA GLY A 533 -26.15 -33.43 -3.91
C GLY A 533 -25.61 -32.01 -3.85
N ALA A 534 -25.95 -31.15 -4.82
CA ALA A 534 -25.64 -29.73 -4.75
C ALA A 534 -26.36 -29.09 -3.55
N PHE A 535 -25.64 -28.25 -2.80
CA PHE A 535 -26.16 -27.61 -1.58
C PHE A 535 -26.02 -26.09 -1.67
N VAL A 536 -27.08 -25.37 -1.27
CA VAL A 536 -27.13 -23.90 -1.30
C VAL A 536 -27.56 -23.37 0.07
N LYS A 537 -26.89 -22.32 0.55
CA LYS A 537 -27.22 -21.62 1.81
C LYS A 537 -27.69 -20.19 1.52
N HIS A 538 -28.53 -19.66 2.40
CA HIS A 538 -29.13 -18.31 2.32
C HIS A 538 -29.86 -18.01 1.00
N ALA A 539 -30.24 -19.05 0.24
CA ALA A 539 -31.06 -18.88 -0.93
C ALA A 539 -32.00 -20.04 -1.23
N ASN A 540 -33.10 -19.73 -1.92
CA ASN A 540 -34.10 -20.70 -2.38
C ASN A 540 -34.48 -20.56 -3.87
N LYS A 541 -33.82 -19.66 -4.60
CA LYS A 541 -33.98 -19.45 -6.05
C LYS A 541 -32.67 -19.77 -6.76
N PHE A 542 -32.66 -20.84 -7.52
CA PHE A 542 -31.47 -21.32 -8.24
C PHE A 542 -31.84 -21.92 -9.59
N GLN A 543 -30.91 -21.86 -10.53
CA GLN A 543 -31.05 -22.40 -11.90
C GLN A 543 -29.71 -22.96 -12.37
N TRP A 544 -29.75 -24.05 -13.12
CA TRP A 544 -28.61 -24.58 -13.84
C TRP A 544 -28.61 -24.11 -15.29
N LEU A 545 -27.46 -23.65 -15.77
CA LEU A 545 -27.23 -23.20 -17.13
C LEU A 545 -26.16 -24.09 -17.80
N ASP A 546 -26.30 -24.36 -19.09
CA ASP A 546 -25.22 -24.95 -19.89
C ASP A 546 -24.19 -23.90 -20.35
N GLU A 547 -23.17 -24.31 -21.11
CA GLU A 547 -22.14 -23.42 -21.69
C GLU A 547 -22.68 -22.34 -22.62
N LYS A 548 -23.88 -22.54 -23.19
CA LYS A 548 -24.55 -21.57 -24.06
C LYS A 548 -25.43 -20.60 -23.28
N GLY A 549 -25.55 -20.79 -21.96
CA GLY A 549 -26.41 -20.00 -21.08
C GLY A 549 -27.88 -20.41 -21.15
N GLU A 550 -28.21 -21.60 -21.66
CA GLU A 550 -29.57 -22.15 -21.68
C GLU A 550 -29.90 -22.83 -20.35
N VAL A 551 -31.13 -22.64 -19.85
CA VAL A 551 -31.57 -23.25 -18.59
C VAL A 551 -31.81 -24.74 -18.78
N VAL A 552 -31.03 -25.57 -18.08
CA VAL A 552 -31.14 -27.04 -18.13
C VAL A 552 -31.85 -27.62 -16.90
N GLY A 553 -32.03 -26.84 -15.83
CA GLY A 553 -32.80 -27.28 -14.66
C GLY A 553 -33.01 -26.18 -13.62
N ASN A 554 -34.00 -26.37 -12.74
CA ASN A 554 -34.32 -25.46 -11.62
C ASN A 554 -34.39 -26.21 -10.28
N THR A 555 -33.90 -27.44 -10.24
CA THR A 555 -33.71 -28.26 -9.04
C THR A 555 -32.22 -28.30 -8.72
N LEU A 556 -31.84 -28.55 -7.45
CA LEU A 556 -30.43 -28.68 -7.08
C LEU A 556 -29.80 -29.89 -7.78
N ASP A 557 -30.56 -30.98 -7.86
CA ASP A 557 -30.19 -32.19 -8.60
C ASP A 557 -30.73 -32.10 -10.03
N ILE A 558 -29.87 -32.35 -11.02
CA ILE A 558 -30.21 -32.36 -12.45
C ILE A 558 -29.63 -33.61 -13.13
N GLU A 559 -30.35 -34.17 -14.09
CA GLU A 559 -30.02 -35.42 -14.79
C GLU A 559 -30.21 -35.24 -16.30
N GLY A 560 -29.65 -36.16 -17.10
CA GLY A 560 -29.87 -36.18 -18.54
C GLY A 560 -29.00 -35.18 -19.30
N LEU A 561 -27.76 -35.01 -18.86
CA LEU A 561 -26.83 -33.98 -19.31
C LEU A 561 -25.80 -34.56 -20.29
N ASP A 562 -25.47 -33.84 -21.36
CA ASP A 562 -24.34 -34.20 -22.23
C ASP A 562 -23.00 -33.86 -21.53
N ALA A 563 -21.88 -34.26 -22.14
CA ALA A 563 -20.56 -33.79 -21.68
C ALA A 563 -20.42 -32.27 -21.92
N GLY A 564 -19.97 -31.53 -20.91
CA GLY A 564 -19.84 -30.07 -20.95
C GLY A 564 -19.78 -29.44 -19.55
N THR A 565 -19.65 -28.12 -19.50
CA THR A 565 -19.64 -27.33 -18.27
C THR A 565 -21.04 -26.80 -17.93
N TYR A 566 -21.47 -27.02 -16.69
CA TYR A 566 -22.77 -26.60 -16.18
C TYR A 566 -22.61 -25.62 -15.02
N TYR A 567 -23.36 -24.52 -15.05
CA TYR A 567 -23.26 -23.42 -14.09
C TYR A 567 -24.49 -23.37 -13.19
N LEU A 568 -24.32 -23.60 -11.89
CA LEU A 568 -25.36 -23.34 -10.89
C LEU A 568 -25.36 -21.85 -10.56
N THR A 569 -26.44 -21.16 -10.92
CA THR A 569 -26.66 -19.75 -10.61
C THR A 569 -27.69 -19.61 -9.50
N VAL A 570 -27.34 -18.87 -8.45
CA VAL A 570 -28.23 -18.48 -7.36
C VAL A 570 -28.45 -16.98 -7.41
N ASN A 571 -29.71 -16.51 -7.34
CA ASN A 571 -30.02 -15.08 -7.29
C ASN A 571 -31.07 -14.77 -6.22
N GLN A 572 -30.67 -14.07 -5.17
CA GLN A 572 -31.52 -13.71 -4.05
C GLN A 572 -31.33 -12.25 -3.67
N PHE A 573 -32.42 -11.47 -3.65
CA PHE A 573 -32.45 -10.04 -3.33
C PHE A 573 -31.41 -9.20 -4.10
N GLY A 574 -31.16 -9.56 -5.37
CA GLY A 574 -30.22 -8.88 -6.25
C GLY A 574 -28.77 -9.35 -6.11
N CYS A 575 -28.50 -10.33 -5.23
CA CYS A 575 -27.20 -10.97 -5.08
C CYS A 575 -27.12 -12.23 -5.92
N LYS A 576 -26.23 -12.21 -6.92
CA LYS A 576 -25.98 -13.33 -7.83
C LYS A 576 -24.68 -14.03 -7.46
N VAL A 577 -24.71 -15.35 -7.32
CA VAL A 577 -23.53 -16.21 -7.16
C VAL A 577 -23.61 -17.32 -8.20
N ILE A 578 -22.47 -17.66 -8.79
CA ILE A 578 -22.36 -18.67 -9.84
C ILE A 578 -21.18 -19.59 -9.48
N ASP A 579 -21.39 -20.89 -9.62
CA ASP A 579 -20.33 -21.91 -9.54
C ASP A 579 -20.56 -22.95 -10.64
N SER A 580 -19.56 -23.74 -11.00
CA SER A 580 -19.61 -24.64 -12.15
C SER A 580 -19.14 -26.06 -11.84
N VAL A 581 -19.73 -27.03 -12.55
CA VAL A 581 -19.34 -28.44 -12.55
C VAL A 581 -19.14 -28.90 -13.99
N ILE A 582 -18.11 -29.71 -14.22
CA ILE A 582 -17.81 -30.26 -15.54
C ILE A 582 -18.30 -31.72 -15.58
N ILE A 583 -19.00 -32.08 -16.65
CA ILE A 583 -19.31 -33.46 -17.01
C ILE A 583 -18.38 -33.87 -18.15
N GLU A 584 -17.43 -34.77 -17.87
CA GLU A 584 -16.47 -35.28 -18.85
C GLU A 584 -17.05 -36.42 -19.71
N ASN A 585 -16.47 -36.60 -20.90
CA ASN A 585 -16.64 -37.82 -21.69
C ASN A 585 -15.48 -38.78 -21.41
N THR A 586 -15.74 -39.81 -20.60
CA THR A 586 -14.71 -40.70 -20.06
C THR A 586 -14.56 -42.01 -20.83
N ILE A 587 -15.22 -42.16 -21.99
CA ILE A 587 -15.14 -43.38 -22.80
C ILE A 587 -13.68 -43.58 -23.28
N PRO A 588 -13.04 -44.72 -22.98
CA PRO A 588 -11.65 -44.97 -23.38
C PRO A 588 -11.47 -44.98 -24.90
N TRP A 589 -10.42 -44.33 -25.38
CA TRP A 589 -9.92 -44.45 -26.75
C TRP A 589 -8.39 -44.50 -26.77
N ILE A 590 -7.83 -45.08 -27.82
CA ILE A 590 -6.38 -45.07 -28.11
C ILE A 590 -6.17 -44.73 -29.59
N ASP A 591 -5.17 -43.90 -29.89
CA ASP A 591 -4.75 -43.63 -31.26
C ASP A 591 -3.91 -44.81 -31.77
N VAL A 592 -4.54 -45.73 -32.49
CA VAL A 592 -3.84 -46.88 -33.08
C VAL A 592 -3.03 -46.51 -34.32
N GLU A 593 -3.31 -45.38 -34.97
CA GLU A 593 -2.68 -45.00 -36.24
C GLU A 593 -1.30 -44.38 -36.06
N SER A 594 -1.00 -43.84 -34.87
CA SER A 594 0.30 -43.24 -34.54
C SER A 594 1.37 -44.24 -34.08
N ALA A 595 1.00 -45.51 -33.87
CA ALA A 595 1.87 -46.50 -33.24
C ALA A 595 3.12 -46.83 -34.06
N GLN A 596 4.27 -46.87 -33.40
CA GLN A 596 5.58 -47.21 -33.95
C GLN A 596 6.10 -48.54 -33.42
N TYR A 597 6.84 -49.27 -34.25
CA TYR A 597 7.27 -50.64 -34.00
C TYR A 597 8.80 -50.76 -34.09
N ILE A 598 9.42 -51.35 -33.05
CA ILE A 598 10.80 -51.81 -33.06
C ILE A 598 10.79 -53.34 -33.00
N HIS A 599 11.36 -53.96 -34.01
CA HIS A 599 11.36 -55.41 -34.21
C HIS A 599 12.57 -56.08 -33.51
N PRO A 600 12.41 -57.25 -32.84
CA PRO A 600 13.50 -57.96 -32.15
C PRO A 600 14.71 -58.30 -33.03
N ASN A 601 15.96 -58.11 -32.53
CA ASN A 601 17.21 -58.51 -33.21
C ASN A 601 18.43 -58.61 -32.24
N CYS A 602 19.54 -59.26 -32.65
CA CYS A 602 20.83 -59.32 -31.94
C CYS A 602 20.73 -59.50 -30.38
N ASP A 603 19.86 -60.41 -29.89
CA ASP A 603 19.53 -60.67 -28.47
C ASP A 603 18.74 -59.58 -27.70
N ARG A 604 18.16 -58.59 -28.40
CA ARG A 604 17.22 -57.59 -27.85
C ARG A 604 15.77 -57.89 -28.26
N GLY A 605 14.82 -57.79 -27.32
CA GLY A 605 13.39 -57.93 -27.62
C GLY A 605 12.79 -56.68 -28.28
N GLY A 606 11.56 -56.79 -28.78
CA GLY A 606 10.87 -55.76 -29.56
C GLY A 606 10.09 -54.78 -28.69
N GLU A 607 9.68 -53.66 -29.27
CA GLU A 607 9.00 -52.56 -28.58
C GLU A 607 7.89 -51.94 -29.44
N ILE A 608 6.80 -51.52 -28.80
CA ILE A 608 5.71 -50.74 -29.41
C ILE A 608 5.62 -49.37 -28.71
N THR A 609 5.65 -48.27 -29.47
CA THR A 609 5.68 -46.89 -28.94
C THR A 609 4.68 -45.96 -29.65
N TRP A 610 4.48 -44.76 -29.10
CA TRP A 610 3.70 -43.64 -29.67
C TRP A 610 2.23 -43.92 -29.96
N PHE A 611 1.43 -44.02 -28.91
CA PHE A 611 -0.02 -43.94 -29.00
C PHE A 611 -0.54 -43.02 -27.88
N ASN A 612 -1.52 -42.18 -28.19
CA ASN A 612 -2.20 -41.34 -27.20
C ASN A 612 -3.46 -42.05 -26.71
N SER A 613 -3.82 -41.84 -25.45
CA SER A 613 -5.06 -42.36 -24.85
C SER A 613 -5.64 -41.32 -23.89
N ASN A 614 -6.94 -41.42 -23.59
CA ASN A 614 -7.61 -40.57 -22.61
C ASN A 614 -7.96 -41.33 -21.32
N HIS A 615 -7.96 -40.62 -20.19
CA HIS A 615 -8.50 -41.06 -18.89
C HIS A 615 -8.15 -42.50 -18.47
N VAL A 616 -6.88 -42.89 -18.60
CA VAL A 616 -6.40 -44.25 -18.31
C VAL A 616 -6.18 -44.44 -16.81
N SER A 617 -6.89 -45.40 -16.21
CA SER A 617 -6.59 -45.90 -14.85
C SER A 617 -5.74 -47.16 -14.90
N GLU A 618 -6.00 -48.03 -15.88
CA GLU A 618 -5.32 -49.30 -16.07
C GLU A 618 -5.15 -49.54 -17.57
N LEU A 619 -3.91 -49.78 -17.99
CA LEU A 619 -3.55 -50.15 -19.34
C LEU A 619 -2.69 -51.40 -19.26
N TYR A 620 -3.07 -52.45 -19.97
CA TYR A 620 -2.30 -53.68 -20.03
C TYR A 620 -2.36 -54.32 -21.40
N TRP A 621 -1.40 -55.19 -21.68
CA TRP A 621 -1.22 -55.80 -22.99
C TRP A 621 -1.36 -57.31 -22.90
N THR A 622 -2.02 -57.90 -23.88
CA THR A 622 -2.09 -59.36 -24.03
C THR A 622 -1.51 -59.82 -25.36
N ASP A 623 -0.89 -60.99 -25.36
CA ASP A 623 -0.50 -61.70 -26.57
C ASP A 623 -1.73 -62.31 -27.29
N GLU A 624 -1.49 -62.93 -28.44
CA GLU A 624 -2.51 -63.62 -29.24
C GLU A 624 -3.24 -64.76 -28.51
N SER A 625 -2.62 -65.33 -27.47
CA SER A 625 -3.24 -66.37 -26.64
C SER A 625 -4.02 -65.79 -25.44
N GLY A 626 -4.05 -64.47 -25.28
CA GLY A 626 -4.71 -63.77 -24.19
C GLY A 626 -3.89 -63.70 -22.89
N ASN A 627 -2.61 -64.06 -22.92
CA ASN A 627 -1.74 -63.96 -21.74
C ASN A 627 -1.13 -62.55 -21.63
N PRO A 628 -0.81 -62.06 -20.42
CA PRO A 628 -0.09 -60.79 -20.25
C PRO A 628 1.21 -60.78 -21.06
N ALA A 629 1.35 -59.79 -21.95
CA ALA A 629 2.47 -59.69 -22.88
C ALA A 629 3.72 -59.06 -22.24
N THR A 630 3.53 -58.15 -21.30
CA THR A 630 4.59 -57.41 -20.59
C THR A 630 4.02 -56.81 -19.30
N ASP A 631 4.89 -56.42 -18.38
CA ASP A 631 4.57 -55.60 -17.21
C ASP A 631 4.65 -54.07 -17.50
N GLN A 632 5.16 -53.68 -18.66
CA GLN A 632 5.27 -52.29 -19.10
C GLN A 632 4.01 -51.82 -19.86
N ALA A 633 3.15 -51.06 -19.19
CA ALA A 633 1.84 -50.64 -19.72
C ALA A 633 1.88 -49.63 -20.90
N TYR A 634 2.64 -48.54 -20.76
CA TYR A 634 2.60 -47.43 -21.73
C TYR A 634 3.63 -47.56 -22.86
N PHE A 635 4.70 -48.34 -22.64
CA PHE A 635 5.75 -48.59 -23.62
C PHE A 635 6.18 -50.06 -23.52
N PRO A 636 5.39 -51.00 -24.05
CA PRO A 636 5.70 -52.42 -23.92
C PRO A 636 7.01 -52.73 -24.67
N LYS A 637 8.00 -53.25 -23.92
CA LYS A 637 9.36 -53.58 -24.38
C LYS A 637 9.68 -55.05 -24.12
N ASP A 638 10.80 -55.51 -24.70
CA ASP A 638 11.29 -56.89 -24.64
C ASP A 638 10.28 -57.93 -25.17
N LEU A 639 9.38 -57.50 -26.04
CA LEU A 639 8.37 -58.35 -26.64
C LEU A 639 8.99 -59.32 -27.64
N LEU A 640 8.58 -60.57 -27.60
CA LEU A 640 8.96 -61.54 -28.62
C LEU A 640 8.28 -61.21 -29.97
N PRO A 641 8.76 -61.77 -31.09
CA PRO A 641 8.01 -61.70 -32.34
C PRO A 641 6.61 -62.28 -32.16
N GLY A 642 5.56 -61.53 -32.52
CA GLY A 642 4.18 -61.91 -32.26
C GLY A 642 3.16 -60.78 -32.43
N ARG A 643 1.88 -61.08 -32.16
CA ARG A 643 0.76 -60.13 -32.20
C ARG A 643 0.23 -59.81 -30.80
N TYR A 644 -0.11 -58.54 -30.57
CA TYR A 644 -0.45 -58.00 -29.26
C TYR A 644 -1.71 -57.11 -29.29
N TRP A 645 -2.45 -57.04 -28.18
CA TRP A 645 -3.63 -56.18 -28.00
C TRP A 645 -3.47 -55.34 -26.73
N ALA A 646 -3.88 -54.07 -26.79
CA ALA A 646 -3.93 -53.14 -25.67
C ALA A 646 -5.34 -53.09 -25.07
N HIS A 647 -5.44 -53.19 -23.76
CA HIS A 647 -6.69 -53.05 -23.02
C HIS A 647 -6.62 -51.79 -22.17
N VAL A 648 -7.49 -50.83 -22.44
CA VAL A 648 -7.53 -49.53 -21.76
C VAL A 648 -8.78 -49.47 -20.90
N LYS A 649 -8.60 -49.24 -19.60
CA LYS A 649 -9.66 -49.07 -18.63
C LYS A 649 -9.55 -47.72 -17.94
N ASN A 650 -10.69 -47.06 -17.72
CA ASN A 650 -10.74 -45.77 -17.04
C ASN A 650 -10.96 -45.91 -15.52
N TYR A 651 -10.86 -44.80 -14.77
CA TYR A 651 -11.02 -44.80 -13.30
C TYR A 651 -12.42 -45.23 -12.84
N TYR A 652 -13.39 -45.30 -13.75
CA TYR A 652 -14.78 -45.72 -13.51
C TYR A 652 -15.05 -47.17 -13.91
N GLY A 653 -14.04 -47.92 -14.36
CA GLY A 653 -14.12 -49.35 -14.66
C GLY A 653 -14.58 -49.72 -16.08
N CYS A 654 -14.78 -48.76 -16.97
CA CYS A 654 -15.10 -48.98 -18.38
C CYS A 654 -13.82 -49.37 -19.15
N GLU A 655 -13.84 -50.52 -19.86
CA GLU A 655 -12.68 -51.12 -20.54
C GLU A 655 -12.95 -51.34 -22.04
N LYS A 656 -11.96 -51.00 -22.89
CA LYS A 656 -11.96 -51.29 -24.33
C LYS A 656 -10.63 -51.89 -24.77
N THR A 657 -10.69 -52.80 -25.75
CA THR A 657 -9.54 -53.49 -26.34
C THR A 657 -9.23 -52.97 -27.74
N PHE A 658 -7.94 -52.79 -28.05
CA PHE A 658 -7.43 -52.24 -29.31
C PHE A 658 -6.27 -53.10 -29.84
N GLY A 659 -6.17 -53.30 -31.16
CA GLY A 659 -5.17 -54.15 -31.81
C GLY A 659 -5.74 -55.02 -32.94
N PRO A 660 -4.94 -55.92 -33.56
CA PRO A 660 -3.60 -56.33 -33.14
C PRO A 660 -2.45 -55.41 -33.58
N PHE A 661 -1.37 -55.41 -32.80
CA PHE A 661 -0.05 -54.80 -33.07
C PHE A 661 0.98 -55.92 -33.31
N GLU A 662 1.79 -55.88 -34.37
CA GLU A 662 2.61 -57.04 -34.84
C GLU A 662 4.14 -56.76 -34.85
N LEU A 663 4.95 -57.70 -34.32
CA LEU A 663 6.42 -57.65 -34.26
C LEU A 663 7.09 -58.88 -34.94
N ILE A 664 8.20 -58.68 -35.69
CA ILE A 664 8.92 -59.72 -36.47
C ILE A 664 10.42 -59.83 -36.09
N ASP A 665 11.06 -61.01 -36.20
CA ASP A 665 12.50 -61.23 -35.85
C ASP A 665 13.47 -60.85 -36.99
N GLN A 666 14.62 -60.23 -36.67
CA GLN A 666 15.61 -59.77 -37.66
C GLN A 666 17.09 -60.28 -37.53
N GLY A 667 17.53 -60.96 -36.46
CA GLY A 667 18.86 -61.64 -36.31
C GLY A 667 20.20 -60.81 -36.31
N GLY A 668 21.36 -61.37 -35.89
CA GLY A 668 22.75 -60.77 -35.99
C GLY A 668 23.88 -61.30 -35.03
N THR A 669 25.16 -60.85 -35.15
CA THR A 669 26.34 -61.22 -34.26
C THR A 669 26.86 -60.04 -33.40
N PRO A 670 27.06 -60.16 -32.06
CA PRO A 670 27.35 -59.02 -31.15
C PRO A 670 28.74 -58.35 -31.26
N ILE A 671 28.82 -57.07 -30.86
CA ILE A 671 30.04 -56.23 -30.78
C ILE A 671 30.52 -56.11 -29.30
N VAL A 672 31.84 -56.16 -29.04
CA VAL A 672 32.45 -56.05 -27.69
C VAL A 672 33.50 -54.92 -27.63
N ILE A 673 33.47 -54.09 -26.58
CA ILE A 673 34.36 -52.94 -26.32
C ILE A 673 35.15 -53.17 -25.02
N ASP A 674 36.46 -52.87 -25.02
CA ASP A 674 37.36 -52.83 -23.84
C ASP A 674 38.16 -51.52 -23.82
N ASP A 675 38.00 -50.72 -22.77
CA ASP A 675 38.59 -49.39 -22.61
C ASP A 675 39.72 -49.31 -21.55
N THR A 676 40.20 -50.45 -21.08
CA THR A 676 41.20 -50.53 -19.99
C THR A 676 42.58 -49.95 -20.32
N GLN A 677 42.85 -49.55 -21.57
CA GLN A 677 44.12 -48.95 -22.04
C GLN A 677 43.93 -47.53 -22.62
N LEU A 678 42.82 -46.87 -22.33
CA LEU A 678 42.50 -45.52 -22.81
C LEU A 678 43.49 -44.45 -22.30
N VAL A 679 43.90 -43.54 -23.19
CA VAL A 679 44.69 -42.33 -22.86
C VAL A 679 43.99 -41.10 -23.42
N VAL A 680 43.77 -40.10 -22.57
CA VAL A 680 43.17 -38.80 -22.94
C VAL A 680 44.15 -37.66 -22.67
N GLN A 681 44.39 -36.81 -23.67
CA GLN A 681 45.27 -35.64 -23.60
C GLN A 681 44.44 -34.35 -23.66
N ALA A 682 44.70 -33.41 -22.76
CA ALA A 682 44.03 -32.11 -22.66
C ALA A 682 44.33 -31.16 -23.84
N ALA A 683 43.40 -30.25 -24.11
CA ALA A 683 43.51 -29.18 -25.09
C ALA A 683 44.04 -27.87 -24.47
N SER A 684 44.93 -27.18 -25.18
CA SER A 684 45.42 -25.84 -24.78
C SER A 684 44.47 -24.72 -25.22
N CYS A 685 44.29 -23.67 -24.40
CA CYS A 685 43.37 -22.56 -24.67
C CYS A 685 43.68 -21.81 -26.00
N GLY A 686 44.96 -21.63 -26.32
CA GLY A 686 45.42 -20.95 -27.55
C GLY A 686 45.43 -21.83 -28.80
N SER A 687 45.24 -23.14 -28.66
CA SER A 687 45.10 -24.09 -29.76
C SER A 687 44.05 -25.14 -29.39
N PRO A 688 42.76 -24.77 -29.41
CA PRO A 688 41.69 -25.55 -28.79
C PRO A 688 41.64 -26.99 -29.34
N SER A 689 41.94 -27.23 -30.61
CA SER A 689 41.96 -28.58 -31.21
C SER A 689 43.24 -29.39 -30.94
N SER A 690 43.83 -29.31 -29.76
CA SER A 690 45.09 -30.01 -29.42
C SER A 690 44.91 -31.29 -28.60
N GLY A 691 43.69 -31.60 -28.16
CA GLY A 691 43.40 -32.82 -27.39
C GLY A 691 43.29 -34.08 -28.24
N SER A 692 43.32 -35.25 -27.59
CA SER A 692 43.21 -36.56 -28.24
C SER A 692 42.71 -37.64 -27.29
N ILE A 693 42.02 -38.66 -27.83
CA ILE A 693 41.56 -39.88 -27.15
C ILE A 693 42.09 -41.10 -27.93
N THR A 694 42.96 -41.90 -27.30
CA THR A 694 43.64 -43.06 -27.94
C THR A 694 43.60 -44.32 -27.06
N GLY A 695 43.90 -45.50 -27.62
CA GLY A 695 44.12 -46.73 -26.84
C GLY A 695 42.95 -47.71 -26.65
N LEU A 696 41.77 -47.47 -27.24
CA LEU A 696 40.60 -48.38 -27.16
C LEU A 696 40.80 -49.73 -27.88
N GLN A 697 40.33 -50.83 -27.28
CA GLN A 697 40.34 -52.18 -27.87
C GLN A 697 38.91 -52.64 -28.24
N ILE A 698 38.67 -52.98 -29.50
CA ILE A 698 37.30 -53.26 -30.01
C ILE A 698 37.28 -54.56 -30.83
N THR A 699 36.32 -55.45 -30.54
CA THR A 699 36.15 -56.74 -31.23
C THR A 699 34.76 -56.87 -31.84
N GLY A 700 34.69 -57.28 -33.11
CA GLY A 700 33.42 -57.58 -33.79
C GLY A 700 32.75 -56.41 -34.50
N ALA A 701 33.29 -55.18 -34.38
CA ALA A 701 32.89 -54.01 -35.18
C ALA A 701 33.78 -53.86 -36.42
N THR A 702 33.20 -53.37 -37.52
CA THR A 702 33.91 -53.06 -38.78
C THR A 702 33.81 -51.59 -39.19
N GLU A 703 32.94 -50.81 -38.54
CA GLU A 703 32.72 -49.39 -38.80
C GLU A 703 32.80 -48.60 -37.48
N PHE A 704 33.39 -47.39 -37.54
CA PHE A 704 33.66 -46.51 -36.40
C PHE A 704 33.22 -45.08 -36.72
N ALA A 705 32.63 -44.40 -35.74
CA ALA A 705 32.21 -43.00 -35.87
C ALA A 705 32.24 -42.28 -34.51
N TRP A 706 33.27 -41.49 -34.25
CA TRP A 706 33.34 -40.59 -33.10
C TRP A 706 32.34 -39.45 -33.27
N ARG A 707 31.52 -39.22 -32.25
CA ARG A 707 30.61 -38.09 -32.20
C ARG A 707 30.80 -37.30 -30.92
N ASN A 708 30.63 -35.99 -31.02
CA ASN A 708 30.57 -35.12 -29.84
C ASN A 708 29.20 -35.26 -29.12
N GLU A 709 29.03 -34.57 -28.01
CA GLU A 709 27.78 -34.57 -27.22
C GLU A 709 26.54 -34.10 -28.00
N SER A 710 26.72 -33.28 -29.03
CA SER A 710 25.64 -32.85 -29.93
C SER A 710 25.28 -33.88 -31.01
N GLY A 711 26.01 -35.00 -31.08
CA GLY A 711 25.83 -36.05 -32.07
C GLY A 711 26.46 -35.77 -33.44
N GLU A 712 27.29 -34.74 -33.57
CA GLU A 712 28.03 -34.44 -34.81
C GLU A 712 29.18 -35.44 -35.00
N LEU A 713 29.39 -35.91 -36.24
CA LEU A 713 30.50 -36.81 -36.58
C LEU A 713 31.82 -36.02 -36.61
N ILE A 714 32.76 -36.43 -35.77
CA ILE A 714 34.08 -35.79 -35.62
C ILE A 714 35.15 -36.57 -36.38
N ASP A 715 35.16 -37.90 -36.26
CA ASP A 715 36.11 -38.76 -36.97
C ASP A 715 35.50 -40.16 -37.18
N THR A 716 36.05 -40.91 -38.13
CA THR A 716 35.71 -42.32 -38.41
C THR A 716 36.88 -43.27 -38.17
N ALA A 717 38.01 -42.74 -37.71
CA ALA A 717 39.09 -43.57 -37.19
C ALA A 717 38.73 -44.17 -35.83
N GLN A 718 39.39 -45.27 -35.46
CA GLN A 718 39.23 -45.88 -34.14
C GLN A 718 39.77 -44.97 -33.02
N GLU A 719 40.83 -44.21 -33.30
CA GLU A 719 41.42 -43.24 -32.38
C GLU A 719 41.04 -41.81 -32.79
N LEU A 720 40.93 -40.90 -31.82
CA LEU A 720 40.52 -39.52 -32.03
C LEU A 720 41.66 -38.56 -31.71
N HIS A 721 42.04 -37.73 -32.67
CA HIS A 721 43.15 -36.76 -32.54
C HIS A 721 42.67 -35.35 -32.91
N HIS A 722 43.36 -34.34 -32.40
CA HIS A 722 43.15 -32.93 -32.76
C HIS A 722 41.74 -32.40 -32.46
N VAL A 723 41.23 -32.68 -31.26
CA VAL A 723 39.88 -32.30 -30.86
C VAL A 723 39.87 -31.25 -29.74
N PRO A 724 38.85 -30.37 -29.70
CA PRO A 724 38.66 -29.44 -28.60
C PRO A 724 38.30 -30.13 -27.29
N ALA A 725 38.41 -29.39 -26.18
CA ALA A 725 37.85 -29.84 -24.91
C ALA A 725 36.35 -30.13 -25.07
N GLY A 726 35.87 -31.20 -24.43
CA GLY A 726 34.50 -31.67 -24.57
C GLY A 726 34.34 -33.19 -24.50
N GLY A 727 33.09 -33.64 -24.47
CA GLY A 727 32.73 -35.05 -24.45
C GLY A 727 32.66 -35.67 -25.85
N TYR A 728 33.29 -36.82 -26.02
CA TYR A 728 33.26 -37.60 -27.27
C TYR A 728 32.91 -39.06 -26.98
N ARG A 729 32.05 -39.65 -27.82
CA ARG A 729 31.69 -41.08 -27.76
C ARG A 729 31.83 -41.73 -29.13
N LEU A 730 32.13 -43.02 -29.14
CA LEU A 730 32.40 -43.77 -30.36
C LEU A 730 31.23 -44.69 -30.69
N TYR A 731 30.69 -44.53 -31.90
CA TYR A 731 29.69 -45.42 -32.50
C TYR A 731 30.35 -46.52 -33.30
N LEU A 732 29.81 -47.73 -33.19
CA LEU A 732 30.37 -48.96 -33.74
C LEU A 732 29.30 -49.77 -34.45
N SER A 733 29.64 -50.34 -35.60
CA SER A 733 28.73 -51.20 -36.37
C SER A 733 29.47 -52.33 -37.08
N ASN A 734 28.80 -53.44 -37.30
CA ASN A 734 29.23 -54.51 -38.23
C ASN A 734 28.19 -54.82 -39.32
N GLY A 735 27.19 -53.94 -39.49
CA GLY A 735 26.05 -54.13 -40.38
C GLY A 735 24.77 -54.41 -39.60
N PRO A 736 24.51 -55.67 -39.19
CA PRO A 736 23.26 -56.04 -38.49
C PRO A 736 23.22 -55.63 -37.02
N CYS A 737 24.36 -55.43 -36.35
CA CYS A 737 24.40 -54.98 -34.97
C CYS A 737 25.22 -53.68 -34.83
N ALA A 738 24.76 -52.78 -33.95
CA ALA A 738 25.40 -51.51 -33.62
C ALA A 738 25.56 -51.34 -32.10
N SER A 739 26.61 -50.65 -31.67
CA SER A 739 26.93 -50.36 -30.28
C SER A 739 27.54 -48.96 -30.14
N GLU A 740 27.58 -48.40 -28.94
CA GLU A 740 28.23 -47.12 -28.63
C GLU A 740 28.99 -47.18 -27.30
N THR A 741 30.05 -46.37 -27.18
CA THR A 741 30.77 -46.20 -25.90
C THR A 741 30.08 -45.17 -25.00
N ILE A 742 30.51 -45.11 -23.74
CA ILE A 742 30.29 -43.91 -22.90
C ILE A 742 31.05 -42.70 -23.47
N TYR A 743 30.77 -41.52 -22.92
CA TYR A 743 31.54 -40.31 -23.23
C TYR A 743 32.89 -40.30 -22.52
N TYR A 744 33.93 -39.91 -23.27
CA TYR A 744 35.25 -39.59 -22.77
C TYR A 744 35.49 -38.08 -22.92
N TYR A 745 36.05 -37.45 -21.88
CA TYR A 745 36.18 -36.00 -21.81
C TYR A 745 37.63 -35.56 -21.99
N VAL A 746 37.86 -34.69 -22.96
CA VAL A 746 39.11 -33.94 -23.12
C VAL A 746 38.99 -32.65 -22.29
N ASP A 747 39.88 -32.44 -21.33
CA ASP A 747 39.91 -31.23 -20.49
C ASP A 747 40.66 -30.06 -21.18
N GLU A 748 40.45 -28.82 -20.72
CA GLU A 748 41.21 -27.62 -21.12
C GLU A 748 42.30 -27.27 -20.09
N GLU A 749 43.48 -26.77 -20.51
CA GLU A 749 44.55 -26.36 -19.59
C GLU A 749 44.15 -25.18 -18.66
N PRO A 750 44.56 -25.17 -17.37
CA PRO A 750 44.16 -24.13 -16.42
C PRO A 750 44.87 -22.78 -16.69
N PRO A 751 44.19 -21.62 -16.49
CA PRO A 751 44.75 -20.29 -16.73
C PRO A 751 45.82 -19.87 -15.72
N THR A 752 46.69 -18.94 -16.12
CA THR A 752 47.69 -18.30 -15.24
C THR A 752 47.05 -17.46 -14.14
N ASP A 753 47.52 -17.61 -12.90
CA ASP A 753 47.12 -16.78 -11.74
C ASP A 753 47.85 -15.42 -11.74
N TYR A 754 47.10 -14.31 -11.63
CA TYR A 754 47.61 -12.94 -11.69
C TYR A 754 47.60 -12.25 -10.32
N PRO A 755 48.63 -11.44 -9.98
CA PRO A 755 48.64 -10.68 -8.72
C PRO A 755 47.58 -9.58 -8.71
N ALA A 756 47.21 -9.08 -7.53
CA ALA A 756 46.31 -7.93 -7.36
C ALA A 756 46.93 -6.61 -7.89
N TYR A 757 46.28 -5.97 -8.86
CA TYR A 757 46.65 -4.68 -9.45
C TYR A 757 45.93 -3.53 -8.74
N ALA A 758 46.55 -2.36 -8.69
CA ALA A 758 45.91 -1.17 -8.12
C ALA A 758 44.90 -0.56 -9.10
N VAL A 759 43.75 -0.11 -8.59
CA VAL A 759 42.65 0.47 -9.40
C VAL A 759 42.29 1.88 -8.94
N GLN A 760 41.97 2.76 -9.88
CA GLN A 760 41.41 4.09 -9.66
C GLN A 760 40.08 4.20 -10.42
N ILE A 761 39.02 4.66 -9.75
CA ILE A 761 37.68 4.79 -10.33
C ILE A 761 37.15 6.21 -10.07
N ALA A 762 36.57 6.85 -11.09
CA ALA A 762 35.83 8.09 -10.98
C ALA A 762 34.36 7.85 -11.32
N ALA A 763 33.45 8.28 -10.44
CA ALA A 763 32.01 8.14 -10.60
C ALA A 763 31.48 8.98 -11.78
N ALA A 764 30.40 8.50 -12.37
CA ALA A 764 29.60 9.25 -13.33
C ALA A 764 28.66 10.23 -12.61
N TYR A 765 28.25 11.31 -13.28
CA TYR A 765 27.35 12.33 -12.71
C TYR A 765 26.27 12.77 -13.69
N CYS A 766 25.13 13.21 -13.14
CA CYS A 766 23.93 13.62 -13.87
C CYS A 766 23.37 12.55 -14.83
N GLY A 767 23.58 11.25 -14.54
CA GLY A 767 23.20 10.16 -15.44
C GLY A 767 23.94 10.15 -16.79
N GLN A 768 25.05 10.88 -16.91
CA GLN A 768 25.85 10.95 -18.13
C GLN A 768 26.99 9.92 -18.11
N PRO A 769 27.41 9.39 -19.27
CA PRO A 769 28.54 8.46 -19.36
C PRO A 769 29.87 9.20 -19.29
N ASN A 770 30.26 9.67 -18.10
CA ASN A 770 31.48 10.47 -17.88
C ASN A 770 32.37 9.93 -16.75
N GLY A 771 32.12 8.72 -16.25
CA GLY A 771 32.99 8.00 -15.32
C GLY A 771 34.25 7.45 -15.99
N THR A 772 35.21 7.02 -15.16
CA THR A 772 36.50 6.46 -15.63
C THR A 772 36.96 5.30 -14.76
N ILE A 773 37.61 4.28 -15.34
CA ILE A 773 38.34 3.22 -14.61
C ILE A 773 39.79 3.18 -15.10
N ARG A 774 40.76 3.08 -14.19
CA ARG A 774 42.19 2.93 -14.52
C ARG A 774 42.85 1.86 -13.67
N ILE A 775 43.53 0.92 -14.32
CA ILE A 775 44.32 -0.17 -13.72
C ILE A 775 45.81 0.12 -13.84
N ASP A 776 46.55 -0.07 -12.75
CA ASP A 776 48.01 0.00 -12.74
C ASP A 776 48.62 -1.42 -12.70
N LEU A 777 49.12 -1.87 -13.85
CA LEU A 777 49.68 -3.20 -14.04
C LEU A 777 51.11 -3.37 -13.46
N GLY A 778 51.71 -2.32 -12.88
CA GLY A 778 52.99 -2.42 -12.18
C GLY A 778 54.14 -3.04 -13.00
N SER A 779 55.09 -3.72 -12.34
CA SER A 779 56.26 -4.37 -12.97
C SER A 779 56.29 -5.91 -12.83
N GLY A 780 55.18 -6.54 -12.45
CA GLY A 780 55.06 -7.98 -12.22
C GLY A 780 54.73 -8.80 -13.47
N VAL A 781 54.16 -10.00 -13.26
CA VAL A 781 53.59 -10.84 -14.34
C VAL A 781 52.54 -10.01 -15.08
N ARG A 782 52.67 -9.89 -16.40
CA ARG A 782 51.77 -9.08 -17.23
C ARG A 782 50.91 -9.99 -18.10
N PRO A 783 49.61 -9.68 -18.22
CA PRO A 783 48.75 -10.38 -19.17
C PRO A 783 49.22 -10.09 -20.60
N ALA A 784 49.01 -11.06 -21.49
CA ALA A 784 49.22 -10.90 -22.92
C ALA A 784 48.22 -9.91 -23.54
N SER A 785 46.97 -9.90 -23.05
CA SER A 785 45.95 -8.91 -23.44
C SER A 785 44.95 -8.61 -22.32
N LEU A 786 44.29 -7.45 -22.42
CA LEU A 786 43.20 -7.01 -21.55
C LEU A 786 41.94 -6.80 -22.37
N ARG A 787 40.79 -7.06 -21.77
CA ARG A 787 39.49 -6.79 -22.36
C ARG A 787 38.47 -6.47 -21.30
N TRP A 788 37.59 -5.53 -21.58
CA TRP A 788 36.59 -5.03 -20.66
C TRP A 788 35.20 -5.28 -21.19
N LEU A 789 34.33 -5.86 -20.36
CA LEU A 789 32.92 -6.00 -20.63
C LEU A 789 32.11 -5.02 -19.77
N ASN A 790 31.02 -4.49 -20.31
CA ASN A 790 29.99 -3.83 -19.51
C ASN A 790 29.03 -4.87 -18.87
N GLY A 791 28.02 -4.42 -18.11
CA GLY A 791 27.08 -5.30 -17.41
C GLY A 791 26.27 -6.22 -18.32
N ASN A 792 26.18 -5.89 -19.61
CA ASN A 792 25.53 -6.71 -20.65
C ASN A 792 26.49 -7.68 -21.36
N GLY A 793 27.72 -7.82 -20.89
CA GLY A 793 28.74 -8.69 -21.49
C GLY A 793 29.32 -8.17 -22.82
N ARG A 794 29.05 -6.91 -23.20
CA ARG A 794 29.60 -6.31 -24.43
C ARG A 794 30.99 -5.74 -24.17
N GLU A 795 31.92 -6.01 -25.07
CA GLU A 795 33.25 -5.42 -25.04
C GLU A 795 33.21 -3.90 -25.27
N ILE A 796 33.84 -3.15 -24.36
CA ILE A 796 33.90 -1.69 -24.37
C ILE A 796 35.33 -1.12 -24.42
N GLY A 797 36.36 -1.96 -24.25
CA GLY A 797 37.74 -1.54 -24.40
C GLY A 797 38.75 -2.62 -24.05
N THR A 798 40.00 -2.39 -24.44
CA THR A 798 41.11 -3.36 -24.32
C THR A 798 42.36 -2.76 -23.69
N THR A 799 42.23 -1.59 -23.05
CA THR A 799 43.36 -0.89 -22.44
C THR A 799 43.21 -0.83 -20.92
N ALA A 800 44.30 -0.49 -20.24
CA ALA A 800 44.29 -0.33 -18.79
C ALA A 800 43.54 0.94 -18.31
N GLN A 801 43.11 1.83 -19.20
CA GLN A 801 42.29 3.00 -18.88
C GLN A 801 41.02 3.02 -19.74
N LEU A 802 39.88 3.23 -19.09
CA LEU A 802 38.58 3.41 -19.70
C LEU A 802 38.01 4.76 -19.27
N ASP A 803 37.47 5.50 -20.23
CA ASP A 803 36.87 6.83 -20.05
C ASP A 803 35.45 6.83 -20.65
N GLY A 804 34.61 7.77 -20.22
CA GLY A 804 33.26 7.93 -20.78
C GLY A 804 32.30 6.81 -20.37
N LEU A 805 32.44 6.33 -19.14
CA LEU A 805 31.68 5.21 -18.61
C LEU A 805 30.36 5.67 -17.98
N ALA A 806 29.29 4.93 -18.26
CA ALA A 806 28.01 5.07 -17.58
C ALA A 806 28.08 4.40 -16.20
N PRO A 807 27.14 4.69 -15.29
CA PRO A 807 26.97 3.90 -14.09
C PRO A 807 26.64 2.44 -14.45
N ASP A 808 27.57 1.52 -14.19
CA ASP A 808 27.44 0.10 -14.53
C ASP A 808 28.55 -0.70 -13.80
N ILE A 809 28.46 -2.02 -13.87
CA ILE A 809 29.51 -2.95 -13.49
C ILE A 809 30.33 -3.29 -14.72
N TYR A 810 31.65 -3.09 -14.62
CA TYR A 810 32.60 -3.39 -15.68
C TYR A 810 33.50 -4.56 -15.29
N THR A 811 33.51 -5.59 -16.12
CA THR A 811 34.30 -6.81 -15.90
C THR A 811 35.60 -6.74 -16.68
N LEU A 812 36.74 -6.92 -15.99
CA LEU A 812 38.04 -7.02 -16.61
C LEU A 812 38.42 -8.49 -16.82
N LEU A 813 38.81 -8.80 -18.05
CA LEU A 813 39.33 -10.08 -18.49
C LEU A 813 40.81 -9.93 -18.84
N LEU A 814 41.61 -10.91 -18.42
CA LEU A 814 43.05 -10.97 -18.67
C LEU A 814 43.38 -12.27 -19.40
N THR A 815 44.17 -12.18 -20.47
CA THR A 815 44.63 -13.34 -21.23
C THR A 815 46.09 -13.60 -20.97
N ASP A 816 46.49 -14.85 -20.74
CA ASP A 816 47.90 -15.24 -20.58
C ASP A 816 48.62 -15.56 -21.89
N ALA A 817 49.88 -16.00 -21.80
CA ALA A 817 50.73 -16.30 -22.96
C ALA A 817 50.34 -17.60 -23.70
N GLN A 818 49.58 -18.49 -23.05
CA GLN A 818 49.05 -19.74 -23.57
C GLN A 818 47.67 -19.53 -24.22
N GLY A 819 47.11 -18.32 -24.10
CA GLY A 819 45.83 -17.93 -24.69
C GLY A 819 44.64 -18.14 -23.75
N CYS A 820 44.86 -18.47 -22.48
CA CYS A 820 43.78 -18.68 -21.52
C CYS A 820 43.31 -17.32 -20.97
N GLU A 821 42.02 -16.99 -21.16
CA GLU A 821 41.38 -15.77 -20.64
C GLU A 821 40.72 -16.07 -19.29
N VAL A 822 41.01 -15.25 -18.28
CA VAL A 822 40.41 -15.34 -16.95
C VAL A 822 39.71 -14.03 -16.60
N GLN A 823 38.53 -14.15 -16.01
CA GLN A 823 37.87 -13.01 -15.39
C GLN A 823 38.65 -12.60 -14.14
N TYR A 824 39.32 -11.46 -14.23
CA TYR A 824 40.21 -11.00 -13.18
C TYR A 824 39.48 -10.23 -12.08
N GLY A 825 38.49 -9.42 -12.43
CA GLY A 825 37.72 -8.66 -11.45
C GLY A 825 36.58 -7.87 -12.04
N THR A 826 35.66 -7.43 -11.18
CA THR A 826 34.56 -6.54 -11.52
C THR A 826 34.72 -5.20 -10.80
N TYR A 827 34.40 -4.12 -11.50
CA TYR A 827 34.61 -2.75 -11.03
C TYR A 827 33.35 -1.93 -11.30
N THR A 828 32.79 -1.35 -10.25
CA THR A 828 31.58 -0.54 -10.35
C THR A 828 31.93 0.92 -10.58
N VAL A 829 31.35 1.53 -11.62
CA VAL A 829 31.27 2.99 -11.74
C VAL A 829 29.95 3.41 -11.12
N ASP A 830 30.00 4.12 -10.00
CA ASP A 830 28.79 4.62 -9.35
C ASP A 830 28.22 5.84 -10.10
N ASN A 831 26.91 6.08 -9.97
CA ASN A 831 26.30 7.38 -10.25
C ASN A 831 26.35 8.24 -8.98
N THR A 832 26.77 9.49 -9.08
CA THR A 832 26.51 10.44 -7.98
C THR A 832 25.00 10.56 -7.79
N PRO A 833 24.48 10.58 -6.55
CA PRO A 833 23.04 10.67 -6.31
C PRO A 833 22.45 11.88 -7.04
N ASP A 834 21.34 11.65 -7.76
CA ASP A 834 20.71 12.67 -8.59
C ASP A 834 20.26 13.85 -7.71
N LEU A 835 20.51 15.08 -8.21
CA LEU A 835 19.98 16.29 -7.59
C LEU A 835 18.45 16.20 -7.57
N THR A 836 17.87 16.17 -6.38
CA THR A 836 16.42 16.10 -6.18
C THR A 836 15.94 17.30 -5.38
N LEU A 837 14.64 17.60 -5.43
CA LEU A 837 14.02 18.62 -4.57
C LEU A 837 13.06 17.94 -3.61
N ILE A 838 13.22 18.16 -2.31
CA ILE A 838 12.19 17.79 -1.34
C ILE A 838 11.18 18.92 -1.23
N ALA A 839 9.91 18.53 -1.25
CA ALA A 839 8.78 19.42 -1.04
C ALA A 839 8.07 19.21 0.33
N THR A 840 8.72 18.60 1.32
CA THR A 840 8.12 18.21 2.62
C THR A 840 7.66 19.38 3.48
N SER A 841 8.18 20.59 3.23
CA SER A 841 7.85 21.80 3.97
C SER A 841 7.43 22.96 3.07
N VAL A 842 6.96 22.65 1.84
CA VAL A 842 6.59 23.71 0.91
C VAL A 842 5.43 24.51 1.47
N THR A 843 5.68 25.81 1.63
CA THR A 843 4.69 26.76 2.08
C THR A 843 4.33 27.64 0.90
N VAL A 844 3.06 27.62 0.52
CA VAL A 844 2.49 28.50 -0.50
C VAL A 844 1.60 29.50 0.20
N VAL A 845 1.95 30.79 0.12
CA VAL A 845 1.13 31.90 0.61
C VAL A 845 0.42 32.51 -0.58
N ASN A 846 -0.91 32.58 -0.52
CA ASN A 846 -1.71 33.18 -1.58
C ASN A 846 -1.48 34.70 -1.68
N ASP A 847 -1.73 35.23 -2.86
CA ASP A 847 -1.86 36.67 -3.06
C ASP A 847 -3.14 37.18 -2.38
N ALA A 848 -3.17 38.42 -1.93
CA ALA A 848 -4.33 39.04 -1.31
C ALA A 848 -4.78 40.22 -2.17
N CYS A 849 -6.02 40.16 -2.67
CA CYS A 849 -6.66 41.22 -3.45
C CYS A 849 -5.82 41.75 -4.64
N GLY A 850 -4.95 40.91 -5.22
CA GLY A 850 -4.12 41.25 -6.38
C GLY A 850 -2.90 42.13 -6.07
N HIS A 851 -2.45 42.20 -4.82
CA HIS A 851 -1.34 43.06 -4.38
C HIS A 851 0.06 42.45 -4.57
N GLY A 852 0.15 41.21 -5.06
CA GLY A 852 1.42 40.49 -5.20
C GLY A 852 2.00 40.05 -3.87
N THR A 853 1.18 39.71 -2.88
CA THR A 853 1.65 39.31 -1.54
C THR A 853 2.02 37.83 -1.45
N GLY A 854 1.85 37.07 -2.53
CA GLY A 854 2.09 35.63 -2.54
C GLY A 854 3.57 35.26 -2.43
N SER A 855 3.84 34.08 -1.89
CA SER A 855 5.19 33.52 -1.79
C SER A 855 5.20 31.99 -1.87
N ILE A 856 6.33 31.43 -2.30
CA ILE A 856 6.60 29.99 -2.30
C ILE A 856 7.97 29.76 -1.66
N SER A 857 8.00 29.01 -0.57
CA SER A 857 9.20 28.67 0.19
C SER A 857 9.21 27.18 0.58
N GLY A 858 10.31 26.70 1.17
CA GLY A 858 10.39 25.32 1.70
C GLY A 858 10.83 24.24 0.71
N LEU A 859 11.21 24.61 -0.51
CA LEU A 859 11.87 23.71 -1.47
C LEU A 859 13.37 23.59 -1.15
N GLN A 860 13.82 22.37 -0.86
CA GLN A 860 15.21 22.10 -0.50
C GLN A 860 15.87 21.13 -1.47
N PRO A 861 17.02 21.47 -2.09
CA PRO A 861 17.79 20.53 -2.87
C PRO A 861 18.40 19.44 -1.98
N MET A 862 18.18 18.19 -2.36
CA MET A 862 18.81 16.99 -1.83
C MET A 862 19.82 16.47 -2.84
N ALA A 863 20.92 15.91 -2.34
CA ALA A 863 21.98 15.38 -3.18
C ALA A 863 22.55 16.44 -4.16
N GLY A 864 23.34 16.00 -5.14
CA GLY A 864 24.16 16.89 -5.98
C GLY A 864 25.32 17.54 -5.22
N ARG A 865 26.08 18.38 -5.92
CA ARG A 865 27.27 19.05 -5.37
C ARG A 865 27.01 20.54 -5.16
N ALA A 866 27.03 21.00 -3.91
CA ALA A 866 26.98 22.43 -3.61
C ALA A 866 28.19 23.21 -4.22
N PRO A 867 28.05 24.50 -4.58
CA PRO A 867 26.88 25.38 -4.38
C PRO A 867 25.73 25.19 -5.39
N TYR A 868 24.49 25.44 -4.94
CA TYR A 868 23.28 25.40 -5.77
C TYR A 868 22.89 26.78 -6.32
N ARG A 869 22.28 26.81 -7.52
CA ARG A 869 21.71 28.01 -8.16
C ARG A 869 20.21 27.80 -8.35
N TYR A 870 19.41 28.82 -8.03
CA TYR A 870 17.93 28.77 -8.08
C TYR A 870 17.41 29.71 -9.17
N ALA A 871 16.38 29.28 -9.89
CA ALA A 871 15.69 30.09 -10.89
C ALA A 871 14.19 29.82 -10.86
N TRP A 872 13.39 30.83 -10.50
CA TRP A 872 11.94 30.76 -10.53
C TRP A 872 11.40 31.35 -11.82
N ALA A 873 10.43 30.67 -12.42
CA ALA A 873 9.72 31.15 -13.60
C ALA A 873 8.20 31.03 -13.45
N ASP A 874 7.46 31.95 -14.09
CA ASP A 874 6.02 31.82 -14.28
C ASP A 874 5.68 30.76 -15.36
N GLU A 875 4.40 30.49 -15.55
CA GLU A 875 3.92 29.55 -16.56
C GLU A 875 4.36 29.88 -18.01
N ARG A 876 4.73 31.13 -18.29
CA ARG A 876 5.22 31.57 -19.61
C ARG A 876 6.74 31.48 -19.73
N GLY A 877 7.43 30.99 -18.70
CA GLY A 877 8.89 30.92 -18.64
C GLY A 877 9.56 32.25 -18.31
N THR A 878 8.81 33.26 -17.85
CA THR A 878 9.37 34.56 -17.44
C THR A 878 10.01 34.40 -16.07
N ALA A 879 11.26 34.84 -15.92
CA ALA A 879 11.96 34.77 -14.64
C ALA A 879 11.32 35.70 -13.60
N VAL A 880 11.01 35.17 -12.41
CA VAL A 880 10.37 35.90 -11.30
C VAL A 880 11.18 35.87 -9.99
N GLY A 881 12.27 35.09 -9.92
CA GLY A 881 13.13 35.02 -8.72
C GLY A 881 14.40 34.18 -8.93
N GLN A 882 15.42 34.38 -8.09
CA GLN A 882 16.71 33.66 -8.15
C GLN A 882 17.20 33.19 -6.77
N LEU A 883 16.34 33.28 -5.76
CA LEU A 883 16.62 32.80 -4.40
C LEU A 883 15.88 31.49 -4.17
N ALA A 884 16.22 30.79 -3.07
CA ALA A 884 15.54 29.55 -2.68
C ALA A 884 14.04 29.78 -2.42
N GLU A 885 13.65 30.97 -1.97
CA GLU A 885 12.27 31.41 -1.80
C GLU A 885 11.89 32.44 -2.87
N ALA A 886 10.68 32.32 -3.41
CA ALA A 886 10.07 33.32 -4.27
C ALA A 886 9.03 34.12 -3.48
N THR A 887 9.11 35.45 -3.51
CA THR A 887 8.18 36.38 -2.84
C THR A 887 7.70 37.42 -3.84
N GLY A 888 6.63 38.16 -3.52
CA GLY A 888 6.11 39.19 -4.41
C GLY A 888 5.27 38.65 -5.55
N LEU A 889 4.71 37.44 -5.39
CA LEU A 889 3.99 36.72 -6.45
C LEU A 889 2.53 37.12 -6.47
N THR A 890 2.01 37.42 -7.66
CA THR A 890 0.58 37.58 -7.91
C THR A 890 -0.08 36.22 -8.12
N ALA A 891 -1.41 36.17 -8.17
CA ALA A 891 -2.12 34.95 -8.58
C ALA A 891 -1.61 34.41 -9.94
N GLY A 892 -1.24 33.12 -9.97
CA GLY A 892 -0.55 32.52 -11.11
C GLY A 892 0.10 31.17 -10.76
N ARG A 893 0.79 30.56 -11.74
CA ARG A 893 1.54 29.31 -11.55
C ARG A 893 3.03 29.53 -11.74
N TYR A 894 3.82 28.92 -10.86
CA TYR A 894 5.26 29.12 -10.77
C TYR A 894 6.02 27.80 -10.60
N ARG A 895 7.26 27.74 -11.11
CA ARG A 895 8.16 26.59 -10.99
C ARG A 895 9.57 27.05 -10.64
N LEU A 896 10.27 26.23 -9.86
CA LEU A 896 11.67 26.40 -9.52
C LEU A 896 12.54 25.42 -10.32
N THR A 897 13.63 25.92 -10.91
CA THR A 897 14.74 25.11 -11.43
C THR A 897 15.95 25.30 -10.51
N VAL A 898 16.55 24.20 -10.06
CA VAL A 898 17.79 24.21 -9.26
C VAL A 898 18.92 23.54 -10.04
N THR A 899 20.11 24.14 -10.04
CA THR A 899 21.32 23.60 -10.66
C THR A 899 22.45 23.47 -9.64
N ASP A 900 23.16 22.34 -9.63
CA ASP A 900 24.32 22.12 -8.75
C ASP A 900 25.67 22.56 -9.38
N ALA A 901 26.78 22.34 -8.67
CA ALA A 901 28.13 22.70 -9.12
C ALA A 901 28.70 21.80 -10.21
N ASN A 902 28.15 20.60 -10.40
CA ASN A 902 28.50 19.69 -11.48
C ASN A 902 27.64 19.93 -12.74
N GLY A 903 26.65 20.84 -12.65
CA GLY A 903 25.76 21.23 -13.74
C GLY A 903 24.48 20.39 -13.83
N CYS A 904 24.18 19.54 -12.85
CA CYS A 904 22.93 18.77 -12.83
C CYS A 904 21.75 19.70 -12.53
N GLN A 905 20.63 19.55 -13.26
CA GLN A 905 19.44 20.38 -13.11
C GLN A 905 18.24 19.55 -12.66
N VAL A 906 17.43 20.12 -11.78
CA VAL A 906 16.14 19.57 -11.36
C VAL A 906 15.09 20.67 -11.36
N GLU A 907 13.87 20.31 -11.72
CA GLU A 907 12.72 21.20 -11.71
C GLU A 907 11.69 20.76 -10.67
N SER A 908 11.05 21.72 -10.01
CA SER A 908 9.93 21.47 -9.12
C SER A 908 8.63 21.20 -9.91
N ALA A 909 7.59 20.77 -9.20
CA ALA A 909 6.22 20.86 -9.70
C ALA A 909 5.82 22.33 -9.91
N MET A 910 4.70 22.54 -10.63
CA MET A 910 4.05 23.85 -10.72
C MET A 910 3.28 24.12 -9.41
N TYR A 911 3.58 25.24 -8.76
CA TYR A 911 2.85 25.73 -7.59
C TYR A 911 1.87 26.81 -8.01
N SER A 912 0.64 26.73 -7.50
CA SER A 912 -0.42 27.70 -7.81
C SER A 912 -0.55 28.68 -6.64
N ILE A 913 -0.33 29.95 -6.92
CA ILE A 913 -0.71 31.05 -6.04
C ILE A 913 -2.13 31.45 -6.43
N LEU A 914 -3.06 31.33 -5.50
CA LEU A 914 -4.41 31.84 -5.69
C LEU A 914 -4.47 33.31 -5.26
N ASN A 915 -5.51 34.01 -5.71
CA ASN A 915 -5.90 35.26 -5.09
C ASN A 915 -6.89 34.93 -3.98
N ASP A 916 -6.52 35.19 -2.73
CA ASP A 916 -7.42 35.12 -1.59
C ASP A 916 -8.26 36.41 -1.56
N ASP A 917 -9.42 36.35 -2.22
CA ASP A 917 -10.41 37.42 -2.20
C ASP A 917 -11.21 37.36 -0.89
N GLY A 918 -10.53 37.59 0.24
CA GLY A 918 -11.20 37.69 1.54
C GLY A 918 -12.38 38.67 1.46
N GLN A 919 -13.53 38.31 2.04
CA GLN A 919 -14.69 39.21 2.06
C GLN A 919 -14.34 40.48 2.85
N LEU A 920 -14.17 41.59 2.12
CA LEU A 920 -14.08 42.92 2.74
C LEU A 920 -15.35 43.16 3.57
N ALA A 921 -15.17 43.69 4.77
CA ALA A 921 -16.31 44.08 5.59
C ALA A 921 -17.12 45.18 4.88
N PRO A 922 -18.46 45.08 4.82
CA PRO A 922 -19.29 46.11 4.21
C PRO A 922 -19.17 47.45 4.97
N PRO A 923 -19.18 48.60 4.28
CA PRO A 923 -19.24 49.90 4.93
C PRO A 923 -20.51 50.05 5.78
N THR A 924 -20.48 50.92 6.78
CA THR A 924 -21.71 51.30 7.49
C THR A 924 -22.28 52.58 6.86
N ALA A 925 -23.53 52.54 6.40
CA ALA A 925 -24.24 53.69 5.85
C ALA A 925 -25.67 53.76 6.43
N PRO A 926 -26.33 54.93 6.39
CA PRO A 926 -27.72 55.07 6.82
C PRO A 926 -28.67 54.17 6.00
N GLU A 927 -29.59 53.47 6.67
CA GLU A 927 -30.58 52.61 6.01
C GLU A 927 -31.61 53.42 5.20
N VAL A 928 -32.03 54.57 5.75
CA VAL A 928 -32.99 55.49 5.13
C VAL A 928 -32.52 56.94 5.24
N LEU A 929 -32.60 57.68 4.14
CA LEU A 929 -32.43 59.13 4.07
C LEU A 929 -33.73 59.76 3.55
N ALA A 930 -34.29 60.75 4.26
CA ALA A 930 -35.54 61.39 3.88
C ALA A 930 -35.31 62.75 3.22
N LEU A 931 -36.05 63.01 2.14
CA LEU A 931 -36.14 64.28 1.43
C LEU A 931 -37.60 64.73 1.36
N CYS A 932 -37.84 66.03 1.56
CA CYS A 932 -39.20 66.58 1.50
C CYS A 932 -39.61 66.97 0.06
N SER A 933 -38.67 67.08 -0.88
CA SER A 933 -38.88 67.26 -2.32
C SER A 933 -37.68 66.70 -3.11
N PRO A 934 -37.81 66.45 -4.43
CA PRO A 934 -36.66 66.17 -5.30
C PRO A 934 -35.50 67.14 -5.09
N GLY A 935 -34.27 66.64 -4.95
CA GLY A 935 -33.12 67.48 -4.61
C GLY A 935 -31.83 66.71 -4.31
N LYS A 936 -30.78 67.45 -3.98
CA LYS A 936 -29.46 66.91 -3.61
C LYS A 936 -29.52 66.25 -2.23
N VAL A 937 -28.89 65.09 -2.08
CA VAL A 937 -28.63 64.45 -0.78
C VAL A 937 -27.20 63.92 -0.72
N SER A 938 -26.57 64.12 0.44
CA SER A 938 -25.25 63.56 0.74
C SER A 938 -25.39 62.22 1.46
N ILE A 939 -24.83 61.17 0.88
CA ILE A 939 -24.70 59.84 1.48
C ILE A 939 -23.36 59.78 2.20
N SER A 940 -23.39 59.91 3.52
CA SER A 940 -22.22 59.69 4.39
C SER A 940 -22.14 58.22 4.82
N TYR A 941 -20.93 57.70 5.02
CA TYR A 941 -20.67 56.32 5.43
C TYR A 941 -19.41 56.23 6.29
N THR A 942 -19.16 55.09 6.94
CA THR A 942 -17.93 54.80 7.67
C THR A 942 -17.30 53.47 7.22
N GLY A 943 -15.97 53.38 7.30
CA GLY A 943 -15.18 52.20 6.97
C GLY A 943 -13.67 52.50 6.97
N SER A 944 -12.84 51.65 6.34
CA SER A 944 -11.39 51.86 6.24
C SER A 944 -11.04 53.07 5.35
N PRO A 945 -10.16 53.99 5.79
CA PRO A 945 -9.70 55.11 4.97
C PRO A 945 -8.79 54.68 3.80
N ASP A 946 -8.22 53.47 3.87
CA ASP A 946 -7.31 52.93 2.85
C ASP A 946 -8.06 52.26 1.68
N TYR A 947 -9.38 52.11 1.80
CA TYR A 947 -10.21 51.48 0.77
C TYR A 947 -10.82 52.52 -0.18
N HIS A 948 -11.17 52.03 -1.37
CA HIS A 948 -12.07 52.69 -2.28
C HIS A 948 -13.52 52.35 -1.92
N TYR A 949 -14.45 53.21 -2.28
CA TYR A 949 -15.88 53.00 -2.08
C TYR A 949 -16.60 53.22 -3.39
N ARG A 950 -17.54 52.34 -3.72
CA ARG A 950 -18.25 52.35 -5.00
C ARG A 950 -19.75 52.40 -4.77
N LEU A 951 -20.42 53.31 -5.48
CA LEU A 951 -21.87 53.46 -5.44
C LEU A 951 -22.52 52.84 -6.67
N TYR A 952 -23.59 52.07 -6.48
CA TYR A 952 -24.29 51.32 -7.52
C TYR A 952 -25.79 51.58 -7.51
N PRO A 953 -26.48 51.40 -8.65
CA PRO A 953 -27.94 51.56 -8.75
C PRO A 953 -28.71 50.28 -8.36
N ALA A 954 -28.02 49.14 -8.18
CA ALA A 954 -28.64 47.84 -7.93
C ALA A 954 -27.80 46.97 -6.97
N LEU A 955 -28.47 46.04 -6.27
CA LEU A 955 -27.84 45.11 -5.31
C LEU A 955 -26.83 44.17 -5.99
N GLN A 956 -27.09 43.79 -7.24
CA GLN A 956 -26.20 42.99 -8.08
C GLN A 956 -26.30 43.49 -9.52
N GLY A 957 -25.19 43.47 -10.25
CA GLY A 957 -25.11 44.06 -11.59
C GLY A 957 -25.22 45.60 -11.59
N GLY A 958 -25.38 46.18 -12.78
CA GLY A 958 -25.41 47.64 -12.97
C GLY A 958 -24.03 48.27 -13.12
N VAL A 959 -23.93 49.36 -13.87
CA VAL A 959 -22.69 50.13 -14.01
C VAL A 959 -22.49 50.95 -12.75
N MET A 960 -21.26 50.94 -12.23
CA MET A 960 -20.84 51.79 -11.12
C MET A 960 -21.20 53.25 -11.41
N ILE A 961 -21.87 53.91 -10.46
CA ILE A 961 -22.25 55.32 -10.56
C ILE A 961 -21.03 56.20 -10.34
N GLU A 962 -20.32 55.95 -9.25
CA GLU A 962 -19.18 56.75 -8.80
C GLU A 962 -18.30 55.91 -7.88
N GLU A 963 -17.00 56.22 -7.84
CA GLU A 963 -16.03 55.66 -6.90
C GLU A 963 -15.30 56.80 -6.18
N ASN A 964 -15.19 56.70 -4.86
CA ASN A 964 -14.44 57.62 -4.02
C ASN A 964 -13.32 56.88 -3.26
N THR A 965 -12.19 57.54 -3.08
CA THR A 965 -11.12 57.07 -2.18
C THR A 965 -11.40 57.50 -0.74
N GLY A 966 -11.26 56.58 0.21
CA GLY A 966 -11.46 56.85 1.63
C GLY A 966 -12.91 57.26 1.97
N ILE A 967 -13.08 57.96 3.10
CA ILE A 967 -14.40 58.26 3.69
C ILE A 967 -14.95 59.60 3.14
N THR A 968 -15.14 59.69 1.83
CA THR A 968 -15.68 60.89 1.16
C THR A 968 -17.16 60.68 0.77
N PRO A 969 -18.11 61.47 1.29
CA PRO A 969 -19.53 61.28 1.01
C PRO A 969 -19.88 61.31 -0.48
N PHE A 970 -20.86 60.49 -0.89
CA PHE A 970 -21.42 60.56 -2.25
C PHE A 970 -22.53 61.61 -2.33
N GLU A 971 -22.61 62.31 -3.44
CA GLU A 971 -23.58 63.39 -3.66
C GLU A 971 -24.54 63.01 -4.80
N VAL A 972 -25.79 62.70 -4.46
CA VAL A 972 -26.79 62.21 -5.43
C VAL A 972 -28.01 63.12 -5.49
N TYR A 973 -28.71 63.11 -6.63
CA TYR A 973 -29.88 63.98 -6.90
C TYR A 973 -31.12 63.17 -7.30
N PRO A 974 -31.75 62.43 -6.36
CA PRO A 974 -32.94 61.65 -6.68
C PRO A 974 -34.16 62.52 -6.96
N THR A 975 -34.88 62.19 -8.03
CA THR A 975 -36.13 62.85 -8.43
C THR A 975 -37.39 62.12 -7.93
N GLN A 976 -37.22 60.88 -7.47
CA GLN A 976 -38.23 60.04 -6.85
C GLN A 976 -37.57 59.15 -5.79
N THR A 977 -38.36 58.52 -4.93
CA THR A 977 -37.85 57.53 -3.96
C THR A 977 -37.06 56.44 -4.68
N THR A 978 -35.79 56.23 -4.29
CA THR A 978 -34.88 55.28 -4.93
C THR A 978 -33.92 54.66 -3.90
N THR A 979 -33.31 53.52 -4.23
CA THR A 979 -32.32 52.85 -3.37
C THR A 979 -30.96 52.81 -4.08
N TYR A 980 -29.92 53.27 -3.38
CA TYR A 980 -28.53 53.15 -3.81
C TYR A 980 -27.84 52.01 -3.06
N TYR A 981 -26.73 51.52 -3.59
CA TYR A 981 -26.00 50.39 -3.03
C TYR A 981 -24.51 50.73 -2.92
N LEU A 982 -23.95 50.65 -1.71
CA LEU A 982 -22.57 51.05 -1.42
C LEU A 982 -21.70 49.82 -1.11
N ALA A 983 -20.52 49.70 -1.72
CA ALA A 983 -19.52 48.69 -1.37
C ALA A 983 -18.15 49.32 -1.09
N ALA A 984 -17.36 48.67 -0.24
CA ALA A 984 -15.93 48.93 -0.09
C ALA A 984 -15.14 48.08 -1.09
N ALA A 985 -14.02 48.58 -1.57
CA ALA A 985 -13.13 47.91 -2.51
C ALA A 985 -11.65 48.13 -2.15
N ASP A 986 -10.85 47.09 -2.26
CA ASP A 986 -9.39 47.09 -2.08
C ASP A 986 -8.78 46.15 -3.11
N GLY A 987 -7.93 46.69 -4.00
CA GLY A 987 -7.43 45.94 -5.15
C GLY A 987 -8.54 45.31 -5.99
N SER A 988 -8.51 43.99 -6.17
CA SER A 988 -9.56 43.21 -6.85
C SER A 988 -10.77 42.87 -5.97
N CYS A 989 -10.69 43.06 -4.66
CA CYS A 989 -11.73 42.67 -3.71
C CYS A 989 -12.84 43.73 -3.61
N GLU A 990 -14.09 43.29 -3.43
CA GLU A 990 -15.24 44.15 -3.16
C GLU A 990 -16.11 43.55 -2.04
N SER A 991 -16.58 44.38 -1.11
CA SER A 991 -17.47 43.96 -0.02
C SER A 991 -18.89 43.66 -0.53
N PRO A 992 -19.72 42.96 0.26
CA PRO A 992 -21.17 42.97 0.04
C PRO A 992 -21.70 44.42 -0.05
N ARG A 993 -22.66 44.65 -0.95
CA ARG A 993 -23.27 45.95 -1.15
C ARG A 993 -24.32 46.25 -0.08
N VAL A 994 -24.27 47.46 0.46
CA VAL A 994 -25.16 47.96 1.52
C VAL A 994 -26.24 48.84 0.92
N PRO A 995 -27.54 48.53 1.11
CA PRO A 995 -28.64 49.33 0.57
C PRO A 995 -28.84 50.62 1.38
N ILE A 996 -29.05 51.73 0.67
CA ILE A 996 -29.37 53.05 1.23
C ILE A 996 -30.62 53.56 0.52
N ARG A 997 -31.76 53.60 1.21
CA ARG A 997 -33.03 54.06 0.65
C ARG A 997 -33.15 55.57 0.80
N VAL A 998 -33.33 56.31 -0.29
CA VAL A 998 -33.68 57.73 -0.26
C VAL A 998 -35.18 57.90 -0.51
N GLU A 999 -35.93 58.37 0.48
CA GLU A 999 -37.39 58.55 0.44
C GLU A 999 -37.78 60.01 0.17
N ILE A 1000 -38.77 60.25 -0.70
CA ILE A 1000 -39.30 61.59 -0.99
C ILE A 1000 -40.77 61.71 -0.56
N SER A 1001 -41.08 62.58 0.42
CA SER A 1001 -42.39 62.59 1.12
C SER A 1001 -43.49 63.55 0.60
N ASN A 1002 -43.25 64.39 -0.42
CA ASN A 1002 -44.26 65.33 -0.97
C ASN A 1002 -44.67 65.04 -2.42
N ALA A 1003 -45.10 63.82 -2.73
CA ALA A 1003 -45.45 63.44 -4.11
C ALA A 1003 -46.81 63.99 -4.62
N GLY A 1004 -47.42 65.03 -4.02
CA GLY A 1004 -48.81 65.39 -4.38
C GLY A 1004 -49.36 66.80 -4.09
N ILE A 1005 -48.63 67.74 -3.47
CA ILE A 1005 -49.11 69.13 -3.28
C ILE A 1005 -49.00 69.92 -4.59
N GLN A 1006 -50.13 70.43 -5.10
CA GLN A 1006 -50.17 71.34 -6.25
C GLN A 1006 -50.72 72.71 -5.83
N ALA A 1007 -49.83 73.67 -5.67
CA ALA A 1007 -50.16 75.06 -5.40
C ALA A 1007 -50.08 75.87 -6.72
N PRO A 1008 -51.20 76.20 -7.37
CA PRO A 1008 -51.18 76.98 -8.60
C PRO A 1008 -50.58 78.36 -8.33
N ASN A 1009 -49.89 78.96 -9.29
CA ASN A 1009 -49.21 80.23 -9.08
C ASN A 1009 -50.06 81.46 -9.44
N THR A 1010 -51.35 81.29 -9.76
CA THR A 1010 -52.24 82.37 -10.22
C THR A 1010 -53.70 82.08 -9.86
N PHE A 1011 -54.48 83.12 -9.50
CA PHE A 1011 -55.94 83.05 -9.36
C PHE A 1011 -56.60 84.43 -9.63
N SER A 1012 -57.92 84.47 -9.87
CA SER A 1012 -58.64 85.65 -10.39
C SER A 1012 -59.95 85.93 -9.63
N PRO A 1013 -59.92 86.54 -8.43
CA PRO A 1013 -61.11 86.87 -7.65
C PRO A 1013 -61.93 88.03 -8.24
N ASN A 1014 -62.72 87.74 -9.29
CA ASN A 1014 -63.59 88.69 -10.02
C ASN A 1014 -65.10 88.38 -9.85
N GLY A 1015 -65.46 87.27 -9.20
CA GLY A 1015 -66.83 86.85 -8.91
C GLY A 1015 -67.53 86.12 -10.06
N ASP A 1016 -66.79 85.59 -11.04
CA ASP A 1016 -67.35 84.85 -12.18
C ASP A 1016 -67.56 83.35 -11.92
N GLY A 1017 -67.19 82.85 -10.73
CA GLY A 1017 -67.29 81.45 -10.32
C GLY A 1017 -66.06 80.61 -10.65
N HIS A 1018 -65.04 81.16 -11.32
CA HIS A 1018 -63.83 80.46 -11.73
C HIS A 1018 -62.57 81.08 -11.12
N ASN A 1019 -61.78 80.27 -10.39
CA ASN A 1019 -60.55 80.72 -9.71
C ASN A 1019 -60.76 81.94 -8.79
N ASP A 1020 -61.96 82.09 -8.23
CA ASP A 1020 -62.30 83.15 -7.29
C ASP A 1020 -61.58 83.01 -5.94
N THR A 1021 -61.10 81.80 -5.64
CA THR A 1021 -60.27 81.50 -4.49
C THR A 1021 -59.03 80.72 -4.92
N TRP A 1022 -57.95 80.85 -4.16
CA TRP A 1022 -56.72 80.12 -4.40
C TRP A 1022 -56.76 78.73 -3.77
N HIS A 1023 -57.12 77.75 -4.58
CA HIS A 1023 -57.22 76.34 -4.16
C HIS A 1023 -55.89 75.60 -4.30
N ILE A 1024 -55.47 74.87 -3.25
CA ILE A 1024 -54.24 74.05 -3.24
C ILE A 1024 -54.64 72.58 -3.22
N ALA A 1025 -54.44 71.88 -4.33
CA ALA A 1025 -54.78 70.46 -4.43
C ALA A 1025 -53.79 69.61 -3.62
N GLY A 1026 -54.30 68.56 -2.97
CA GLY A 1026 -53.53 67.66 -2.11
C GLY A 1026 -53.34 68.14 -0.66
N LEU A 1027 -53.70 69.40 -0.33
CA LEU A 1027 -53.53 69.93 1.03
C LEU A 1027 -54.36 69.17 2.08
N ALA A 1028 -55.49 68.60 1.68
CA ALA A 1028 -56.37 67.80 2.54
C ALA A 1028 -55.70 66.54 3.13
N SER A 1029 -54.66 66.01 2.46
CA SER A 1029 -53.89 64.85 2.95
C SER A 1029 -53.00 65.19 4.15
N TYR A 1030 -52.88 66.48 4.51
CA TYR A 1030 -52.02 66.97 5.59
C TYR A 1030 -52.87 67.73 6.62
N PRO A 1031 -53.48 67.04 7.60
CA PRO A 1031 -54.46 67.63 8.53
C PRO A 1031 -53.88 68.70 9.47
N HIS A 1032 -52.55 68.79 9.57
CA HIS A 1032 -51.83 69.78 10.37
C HIS A 1032 -51.16 70.89 9.56
N ALA A 1033 -51.38 70.92 8.23
CA ALA A 1033 -50.72 71.92 7.39
C ALA A 1033 -51.26 73.34 7.62
N THR A 1034 -50.37 74.32 7.51
CA THR A 1034 -50.67 75.74 7.57
C THR A 1034 -50.15 76.47 6.34
N VAL A 1035 -51.00 77.28 5.72
CA VAL A 1035 -50.65 78.14 4.58
C VAL A 1035 -50.64 79.58 5.06
N HIS A 1036 -49.59 80.31 4.75
CA HIS A 1036 -49.44 81.73 5.05
C HIS A 1036 -49.19 82.50 3.76
N ILE A 1037 -49.92 83.60 3.55
CA ILE A 1037 -49.78 84.45 2.36
C ILE A 1037 -49.35 85.84 2.78
N PHE A 1038 -48.37 86.39 2.08
CA PHE A 1038 -47.69 87.65 2.36
C PHE A 1038 -47.74 88.59 1.16
N ASN A 1039 -47.75 89.91 1.41
CA ASN A 1039 -47.45 90.88 0.36
C ASN A 1039 -45.95 90.94 0.05
N ARG A 1040 -45.56 91.72 -0.97
CA ARG A 1040 -44.16 91.91 -1.38
C ARG A 1040 -43.24 92.47 -0.29
N ASN A 1041 -43.78 93.14 0.71
CA ASN A 1041 -43.02 93.69 1.84
C ASN A 1041 -42.89 92.69 3.00
N GLY A 1042 -43.37 91.44 2.85
CA GLY A 1042 -43.32 90.40 3.87
C GLY A 1042 -44.40 90.51 4.94
N GLN A 1043 -45.41 91.36 4.76
CA GLN A 1043 -46.54 91.45 5.70
C GLN A 1043 -47.49 90.27 5.49
N LEU A 1044 -47.79 89.52 6.55
CA LEU A 1044 -48.78 88.44 6.55
C LEU A 1044 -50.19 88.99 6.30
N LEU A 1045 -50.81 88.52 5.22
CA LEU A 1045 -52.15 88.90 4.79
C LEU A 1045 -53.18 87.83 5.17
N TYR A 1046 -52.83 86.57 5.03
CA TYR A 1046 -53.77 85.47 5.20
C TYR A 1046 -53.10 84.25 5.80
N THR A 1047 -53.85 83.52 6.63
CA THR A 1047 -53.43 82.24 7.19
C THR A 1047 -54.59 81.25 7.05
N GLN A 1048 -54.30 80.09 6.49
CA GLN A 1048 -55.22 78.96 6.37
C GLN A 1048 -54.65 77.77 7.13
N ARG A 1049 -55.50 77.05 7.86
CA ARG A 1049 -55.21 75.68 8.28
C ARG A 1049 -55.98 74.73 7.39
N THR A 1050 -55.51 73.50 7.21
CA THR A 1050 -56.24 72.49 6.42
C THR A 1050 -57.70 72.40 6.84
N GLY A 1051 -58.62 72.54 5.87
CA GLY A 1051 -60.08 72.56 6.08
C GLY A 1051 -60.70 73.96 6.30
N ALA A 1052 -59.90 75.02 6.44
CA ALA A 1052 -60.40 76.40 6.39
C ALA A 1052 -60.65 76.85 4.93
N PRO A 1053 -61.52 77.86 4.70
CA PRO A 1053 -61.80 78.37 3.35
C PRO A 1053 -60.53 78.75 2.61
N ASP A 1054 -60.54 78.68 1.28
CA ASP A 1054 -59.41 79.12 0.46
C ASP A 1054 -59.26 80.64 0.45
N PHE A 1055 -58.07 81.14 0.11
CA PHE A 1055 -57.80 82.57 0.04
C PHE A 1055 -58.55 83.22 -1.13
N ASP A 1056 -59.42 84.20 -0.85
CA ASP A 1056 -60.29 84.89 -1.82
C ASP A 1056 -59.70 86.22 -2.35
N GLY A 1057 -58.44 86.51 -2.02
CA GLY A 1057 -57.79 87.74 -2.44
C GLY A 1057 -58.24 89.00 -1.68
N ARG A 1058 -58.87 88.87 -0.51
CA ARG A 1058 -59.22 90.01 0.35
C ARG A 1058 -58.36 90.07 1.60
N TYR A 1059 -58.14 91.29 2.09
CA TYR A 1059 -57.50 91.55 3.37
C TYR A 1059 -58.34 92.51 4.20
N ARG A 1060 -58.75 92.09 5.40
CA ARG A 1060 -59.63 92.84 6.31
C ARG A 1060 -60.91 93.35 5.64
N GLY A 1061 -61.50 92.53 4.78
CA GLY A 1061 -62.74 92.82 4.06
C GLY A 1061 -62.58 93.76 2.86
N SER A 1062 -61.36 94.22 2.56
CA SER A 1062 -61.05 95.02 1.37
C SER A 1062 -60.32 94.19 0.32
N ASP A 1063 -60.58 94.54 -0.93
CA ASP A 1063 -60.02 93.94 -2.13
C ASP A 1063 -58.51 94.23 -2.24
N LEU A 1064 -57.68 93.19 -2.31
CA LEU A 1064 -56.23 93.37 -2.46
C LEU A 1064 -55.89 93.82 -3.90
N PRO A 1065 -54.85 94.65 -4.10
CA PRO A 1065 -54.41 95.04 -5.44
C PRO A 1065 -53.97 93.84 -6.29
N VAL A 1066 -54.19 93.92 -7.60
CA VAL A 1066 -53.61 93.01 -8.60
C VAL A 1066 -52.09 93.04 -8.47
N GLY A 1067 -51.46 91.87 -8.38
CA GLY A 1067 -50.02 91.77 -8.19
C GLY A 1067 -49.57 90.41 -7.65
N ALA A 1068 -48.25 90.29 -7.44
CA ALA A 1068 -47.63 89.10 -6.90
C ALA A 1068 -47.63 89.12 -5.36
N TYR A 1069 -48.06 88.02 -4.78
CA TYR A 1069 -48.04 87.69 -3.36
C TYR A 1069 -47.15 86.46 -3.16
N PHE A 1070 -46.74 86.20 -1.93
CA PHE A 1070 -45.85 85.08 -1.60
C PHE A 1070 -46.54 84.17 -0.61
N TYR A 1071 -46.32 82.87 -0.73
CA TYR A 1071 -46.87 81.91 0.20
C TYR A 1071 -45.79 81.08 0.88
N ILE A 1072 -46.11 80.62 2.08
CA ILE A 1072 -45.37 79.62 2.83
C ILE A 1072 -46.38 78.54 3.25
N ILE A 1073 -46.16 77.30 2.85
CA ILE A 1073 -46.98 76.14 3.24
C ILE A 1073 -46.11 75.25 4.13
N ASP A 1074 -46.44 75.20 5.42
CA ASP A 1074 -45.88 74.21 6.34
C ASP A 1074 -46.81 73.00 6.36
N LEU A 1075 -46.28 71.80 6.06
CA LEU A 1075 -47.08 70.57 6.06
C LEU A 1075 -47.24 69.95 7.45
N GLY A 1076 -46.60 70.49 8.49
CA GLY A 1076 -46.68 70.01 9.87
C GLY A 1076 -45.92 68.70 10.11
N MET A 1077 -44.97 68.33 9.24
CA MET A 1077 -44.20 67.08 9.30
C MET A 1077 -42.76 67.25 9.78
N GLY A 1078 -42.36 68.43 10.26
CA GLY A 1078 -40.98 68.72 10.67
C GLY A 1078 -40.00 68.97 9.51
N CYS A 1079 -40.52 69.20 8.30
CA CYS A 1079 -39.77 69.60 7.10
C CYS A 1079 -39.71 71.13 6.94
N ASP A 1080 -38.79 71.61 6.10
CA ASP A 1080 -38.80 73.02 5.66
C ASP A 1080 -40.10 73.36 4.90
N PRO A 1081 -40.74 74.50 5.21
CA PRO A 1081 -41.98 74.90 4.54
C PRO A 1081 -41.79 75.13 3.03
N LEU A 1082 -42.79 74.73 2.21
CA LEU A 1082 -42.83 75.04 0.79
C LEU A 1082 -43.04 76.55 0.60
N LYS A 1083 -42.27 77.18 -0.29
CA LYS A 1083 -42.35 78.62 -0.54
C LYS A 1083 -42.54 78.88 -2.02
N GLY A 1084 -43.32 79.90 -2.35
CA GLY A 1084 -43.54 80.30 -3.74
C GLY A 1084 -44.24 81.63 -3.85
N SER A 1085 -44.59 81.99 -5.08
CA SER A 1085 -45.36 83.19 -5.39
C SER A 1085 -46.70 82.82 -6.03
N ILE A 1086 -47.70 83.64 -5.74
CA ILE A 1086 -49.02 83.58 -6.35
C ILE A 1086 -49.38 84.95 -6.91
N ASN A 1087 -49.81 84.99 -8.17
CA ASN A 1087 -50.31 86.19 -8.83
C ASN A 1087 -51.82 86.29 -8.64
N LEU A 1088 -52.27 87.41 -8.07
CA LEU A 1088 -53.69 87.76 -8.00
C LEU A 1088 -54.01 88.65 -9.19
N LEU A 1089 -54.98 88.22 -10.01
CA LEU A 1089 -55.54 88.95 -11.15
C LEU A 1089 -56.98 89.37 -10.82
N ARG A 1090 -57.53 90.42 -11.45
CA ARG A 1090 -58.95 90.79 -11.31
C ARG A 1090 -59.52 91.32 -12.60
#